data_AF-A0A2T4NAN1-F1
#
_entry.id   AF-A0A2T4NAN1-F1
#
_cell.length_a   1.000
_cell.length_b   1.000
_cell.length_c   1.000
_cell.angle_alpha   90.00
_cell.angle_beta   90.00
_cell.angle_gamma   90.00
#
_symmetry.space_group_name_H-M   'P 1'
#
loop_
_entity.id
_entity.type
_entity.pdbx_description
1 polymer ?
#
loop_
_entity_poly.entity_id
_entity_poly.type
_entity_poly.pdbx_seq_one_letter_code
_entity_poly.pdbx_strand_id
1 'polypeptide(L)'
;MLFRAPARVVAADVLRGSLILLLVEQHVSALGRRPTAAQVRAWEQDLPELAAALMDVGLGEVEMLIEYALPMSSFRVSVILAGLDPVHLAPSYVLVDLKRWTQATPDEDDPTLCYRDATSRPVLNPVEQVRRYREYLIRFISTAPRNPERVSGVVYLPDAIEAGVSRLREIEHDDRVHLFTGERRREFLDQLRTRFSDSHPGERAAEELLQATSVRSGRLMAVAAQEVRERQQFVLLEEQQVAYRLVLNAVEKVKHADRKEVVIVTGGPGTGKSVIALQLLGELYRRGVPVLHATGSQSFTKTLRKIAGARKREVQNLFKYFNSFMTAEKNSLGVLICDEAHRIRETSANRYTRAEDRTGRSQIDELIDVARVPVFFLDEHQVVRPGEMGTVAEIMAAVKRKGLSVRVVSLEGQFRCGGSAAYLNWVVTLLGLEPGGPVHWEPDGRMHLFVAESPEEMEDFLAARRSEGYSARMTAGYCWDWSSEPKPGDPLPLDVVIGDWARPWNLRGDRSVSGAPPAALWATDPVGFGQVGSIYTAQGFEYDWSGVVLGPDMVWRGGRFVTDRTSSKDPVFSRSVSDADTDRLIRTAYKVLLTRGLMGTVIYSTDVETRAQLLELGAQPLNVHSSRPEESAIAALANWPHRLADLGPRITAGFHEKNGIAAGFFAWNPGPVEGWQDVILQGSFISMATPFHRQPPAGGARGLRENESWNHLSLAADAVPRTNYRPTGSAASRLGAHDRWVDHDRLHQLRGDPAAVLAAHADVSATDPESQGGDRDNAVETVLRAASTRPCSEFYRVAWRAMVSSDTERSLHAALVPPGANHLHTLRTCALRSPRLTVLTAGFFASLPLDYLLRRSGRAHLDTSDVTDMPAPSPGHPLESALLLRTLRLNCQTNAYAPLWQELYDPSWRQDAWAAAAVWPKSTPPLTDGVGPAWNGDTPLRTEFARRAALVEIDALVAVWLGISVDEVVAMYDSKFPVLQRNEESMWFDATGRRIAKQHHQHGFDQPKGAWRQLSSHEGFPSECNVPDGYAGPLYRAHRKDEIRAAHAEFSRRLNEIGRSSGDTRHQDARTPRFSAE
;
A
#
# COMPACT_ATOMS: atom_id res chain seq x y z
N MET A 1 -14.35 7.33 -1.08
CA MET A 1 -15.21 8.51 -1.36
C MET A 1 -15.79 8.37 -2.75
N LEU A 2 -16.86 9.08 -3.08
CA LEU A 2 -17.38 9.12 -4.47
C LEU A 2 -16.87 10.34 -5.24
N PHE A 3 -16.65 11.46 -4.56
CA PHE A 3 -16.15 12.67 -5.18
C PHE A 3 -15.28 13.46 -4.19
N ARG A 4 -14.27 14.15 -4.72
CA ARG A 4 -13.40 15.07 -3.99
C ARG A 4 -13.21 16.32 -4.83
N ALA A 5 -13.49 17.46 -4.23
CA ALA A 5 -13.15 18.76 -4.80
C ALA A 5 -13.19 19.82 -3.68
N PRO A 6 -12.54 20.97 -3.86
CA PRO A 6 -12.73 22.09 -2.94
C PRO A 6 -14.16 22.63 -3.03
N ALA A 7 -14.66 23.19 -1.93
CA ALA A 7 -16.05 23.65 -1.82
C ALA A 7 -16.50 24.59 -2.94
N ARG A 8 -15.61 25.47 -3.43
CA ARG A 8 -15.89 26.35 -4.58
C ARG A 8 -16.20 25.59 -5.87
N VAL A 9 -15.52 24.45 -6.10
CA VAL A 9 -15.72 23.63 -7.30
C VAL A 9 -17.01 22.82 -7.15
N VAL A 10 -17.27 22.27 -5.97
CA VAL A 10 -18.55 21.60 -5.66
C VAL A 10 -19.72 22.56 -5.91
N ALA A 11 -19.65 23.79 -5.39
CA ALA A 11 -20.67 24.81 -5.63
C ALA A 11 -20.86 25.14 -7.12
N ALA A 12 -19.76 25.23 -7.88
CA ALA A 12 -19.81 25.47 -9.32
C ALA A 12 -20.45 24.30 -10.08
N ASP A 13 -20.14 23.06 -9.73
CA ASP A 13 -20.69 21.86 -10.38
C ASP A 13 -22.16 21.62 -10.02
N VAL A 14 -22.59 22.01 -8.82
CA VAL A 14 -24.01 22.08 -8.44
C VAL A 14 -24.76 23.03 -9.37
N LEU A 15 -24.25 24.25 -9.57
CA LEU A 15 -24.89 25.25 -10.44
C LEU A 15 -24.98 24.79 -11.91
N ARG A 16 -24.02 23.96 -12.35
CA ARG A 16 -24.01 23.37 -13.70
C ARG A 16 -24.90 22.11 -13.82
N GLY A 17 -25.39 21.57 -12.70
CA GLY A 17 -26.15 20.32 -12.66
C GLY A 17 -25.33 19.05 -12.94
N SER A 18 -24.00 19.14 -12.99
CA SER A 18 -23.11 18.01 -13.33
C SER A 18 -22.78 17.12 -12.12
N LEU A 19 -22.79 17.67 -10.89
CA LEU A 19 -22.37 16.96 -9.68
C LEU A 19 -23.17 15.67 -9.44
N ILE A 20 -24.50 15.74 -9.56
CA ILE A 20 -25.38 14.61 -9.24
C ILE A 20 -25.19 13.47 -10.25
N LEU A 21 -25.03 13.80 -11.53
CA LEU A 21 -24.74 12.80 -12.57
C LEU A 21 -23.42 12.08 -12.28
N LEU A 22 -22.38 12.84 -11.92
CA LEU A 22 -21.09 12.28 -11.53
C LEU A 22 -21.20 11.39 -10.29
N LEU A 23 -21.93 11.81 -9.24
CA LEU A 23 -22.11 11.00 -8.04
C LEU A 23 -22.89 9.71 -8.33
N VAL A 24 -23.90 9.75 -9.21
CA VAL A 24 -24.62 8.54 -9.66
C VAL A 24 -23.67 7.59 -10.40
N GLU A 25 -22.88 8.11 -11.33
CA GLU A 25 -21.89 7.32 -12.09
C GLU A 25 -20.85 6.67 -11.15
N GLN A 26 -20.27 7.47 -10.26
CA GLN A 26 -19.29 7.00 -9.27
C GLN A 26 -19.91 6.01 -8.28
N HIS A 27 -21.18 6.19 -7.88
CA HIS A 27 -21.88 5.25 -7.02
C HIS A 27 -22.08 3.90 -7.71
N VAL A 28 -22.48 3.91 -8.99
CA VAL A 28 -22.64 2.68 -9.78
C VAL A 28 -21.30 1.97 -9.93
N SER A 29 -20.24 2.71 -10.29
CA SER A 29 -18.89 2.15 -10.41
C SER A 29 -18.39 1.58 -9.08
N ALA A 30 -18.59 2.29 -7.96
CA ALA A 30 -18.06 1.87 -6.66
C ALA A 30 -18.88 0.77 -5.96
N LEU A 31 -20.18 0.60 -6.28
CA LEU A 31 -21.09 -0.30 -5.54
C LEU A 31 -21.82 -1.31 -6.43
N GLY A 32 -21.67 -1.23 -7.75
CA GLY A 32 -22.30 -2.15 -8.71
C GLY A 32 -23.83 -2.05 -8.80
N ARG A 33 -24.43 -1.00 -8.21
CA ARG A 33 -25.89 -0.77 -8.23
C ARG A 33 -26.20 0.71 -8.37
N ARG A 34 -27.40 1.04 -8.86
CA ARG A 34 -27.86 2.44 -8.91
C ARG A 34 -28.22 2.94 -7.50
N PRO A 35 -27.96 4.22 -7.18
CA PRO A 35 -28.41 4.81 -5.93
C PRO A 35 -29.94 4.86 -5.89
N THR A 36 -30.50 4.80 -4.69
CA THR A 36 -31.96 4.91 -4.51
C THR A 36 -32.42 6.34 -4.81
N ALA A 37 -33.69 6.50 -5.21
CA ALA A 37 -34.25 7.84 -5.43
C ALA A 37 -34.20 8.73 -4.18
N ALA A 38 -34.23 8.14 -2.99
CA ALA A 38 -34.06 8.87 -1.73
C ALA A 38 -32.62 9.38 -1.55
N GLN A 39 -31.62 8.58 -1.91
CA GLN A 39 -30.21 8.97 -1.82
C GLN A 39 -29.86 10.07 -2.84
N VAL A 40 -30.35 9.96 -4.07
CA VAL A 40 -30.17 11.01 -5.09
C VAL A 40 -30.79 12.33 -4.63
N ARG A 41 -32.03 12.28 -4.10
CA ARG A 41 -32.68 13.47 -3.53
C ARG A 41 -31.89 14.09 -2.39
N ALA A 42 -31.27 13.28 -1.52
CA ALA A 42 -30.43 13.79 -0.45
C ALA A 42 -29.21 14.54 -1.02
N TRP A 43 -28.53 13.99 -2.04
CA TRP A 43 -27.41 14.70 -2.69
C TRP A 43 -27.83 16.01 -3.37
N GLU A 44 -28.96 16.01 -4.07
CA GLU A 44 -29.54 17.19 -4.74
C GLU A 44 -29.86 18.33 -3.78
N GLN A 45 -30.03 18.01 -2.51
CA GLN A 45 -30.55 18.90 -1.50
C GLN A 45 -29.49 19.33 -0.48
N ASP A 46 -28.68 18.40 0.01
CA ASP A 46 -27.80 18.59 1.15
C ASP A 46 -26.43 19.15 0.74
N LEU A 47 -25.86 18.67 -0.36
CA LEU A 47 -24.54 19.09 -0.83
C LEU A 47 -24.50 20.56 -1.29
N PRO A 48 -25.49 21.07 -2.05
CA PRO A 48 -25.57 22.49 -2.39
C PRO A 48 -25.56 23.40 -1.15
N GLU A 49 -26.31 23.02 -0.12
CA GLU A 49 -26.44 23.82 1.10
C GLU A 49 -25.10 23.88 1.86
N LEU A 50 -24.42 22.75 2.02
CA LEU A 50 -23.12 22.71 2.69
C LEU A 50 -22.04 23.47 1.90
N ALA A 51 -22.01 23.31 0.57
CA ALA A 51 -21.05 24.03 -0.27
C ALA A 51 -21.29 25.55 -0.22
N ALA A 52 -22.56 25.99 -0.26
CA ALA A 52 -22.92 27.40 -0.07
C ALA A 52 -22.54 27.91 1.33
N ALA A 53 -22.76 27.11 2.38
CA ALA A 53 -22.36 27.45 3.75
C ALA A 53 -20.85 27.70 3.87
N LEU A 54 -20.01 26.87 3.24
CA LEU A 54 -18.55 27.08 3.22
C LEU A 54 -18.14 28.33 2.44
N MET A 55 -18.80 28.60 1.30
CA MET A 55 -18.54 29.79 0.50
C MET A 55 -18.90 31.09 1.24
N ASP A 56 -20.01 31.12 1.98
CA ASP A 56 -20.46 32.28 2.76
C ASP A 56 -19.44 32.73 3.82
N VAL A 57 -18.58 31.82 4.27
CA VAL A 57 -17.57 32.08 5.31
C VAL A 57 -16.14 32.16 4.80
N GLY A 58 -15.93 32.15 3.48
CA GLY A 58 -14.60 32.22 2.87
C GLY A 58 -13.82 30.90 2.89
N LEU A 59 -14.47 29.78 3.22
CA LEU A 59 -13.85 28.45 3.28
C LEU A 59 -13.96 27.69 1.94
N GLY A 60 -13.95 28.41 0.82
CA GLY A 60 -14.08 27.84 -0.53
C GLY A 60 -12.93 26.94 -0.97
N GLU A 61 -11.79 27.02 -0.27
CA GLU A 61 -10.58 26.22 -0.48
C GLU A 61 -10.50 24.96 0.41
N VAL A 62 -11.49 24.74 1.29
CA VAL A 62 -11.61 23.50 2.08
C VAL A 62 -12.07 22.37 1.16
N GLU A 63 -11.40 21.23 1.25
CA GLU A 63 -11.71 20.05 0.45
C GLU A 63 -12.95 19.33 1.00
N MET A 64 -13.91 19.05 0.13
CA MET A 64 -15.09 18.25 0.43
C MET A 64 -14.89 16.83 -0.11
N LEU A 65 -14.72 15.86 0.79
CA LEU A 65 -14.68 14.44 0.45
C LEU A 65 -16.09 13.87 0.63
N ILE A 66 -16.85 13.79 -0.46
CA ILE A 66 -18.27 13.41 -0.46
C ILE A 66 -18.41 11.90 -0.47
N GLU A 67 -19.34 11.40 0.36
CA GLU A 67 -19.62 9.98 0.53
C GLU A 67 -18.33 9.20 0.88
N TYR A 68 -17.57 9.75 1.85
CA TYR A 68 -16.30 9.19 2.29
C TYR A 68 -16.55 7.86 2.98
N ALA A 69 -15.97 6.79 2.46
CA ALA A 69 -16.14 5.48 3.02
C ALA A 69 -15.19 5.25 4.18
N LEU A 70 -15.74 4.79 5.30
CA LEU A 70 -14.94 4.43 6.45
C LEU A 70 -14.10 3.19 6.14
N PRO A 71 -12.81 3.18 6.54
CA PRO A 71 -11.88 2.13 6.13
C PRO A 71 -12.33 0.74 6.58
N MET A 72 -12.14 -0.28 5.75
CA MET A 72 -12.53 -1.68 6.04
C MET A 72 -14.02 -1.86 6.40
N SER A 73 -14.90 -0.95 5.99
CA SER A 73 -16.34 -1.05 6.19
C SER A 73 -17.12 -0.51 4.98
N SER A 74 -18.38 -0.90 4.83
CA SER A 74 -19.26 -0.32 3.81
C SER A 74 -19.88 1.02 4.23
N PHE A 75 -19.67 1.45 5.48
CA PHE A 75 -20.27 2.67 6.02
C PHE A 75 -19.62 3.91 5.44
N ARG A 76 -20.41 4.98 5.34
CA ARG A 76 -19.99 6.24 4.70
C ARG A 76 -20.40 7.43 5.56
N VAL A 77 -19.50 8.40 5.64
CA VAL A 77 -19.77 9.74 6.16
C VAL A 77 -20.26 10.59 4.98
N SER A 78 -21.32 11.38 5.16
CA SER A 78 -21.89 12.20 4.08
C SER A 78 -20.84 13.10 3.45
N VAL A 79 -20.11 13.86 4.27
CA VAL A 79 -18.95 14.65 3.84
C VAL A 79 -17.87 14.64 4.92
N ILE A 80 -16.61 14.48 4.54
CA ILE A 80 -15.48 14.89 5.37
C ILE A 80 -14.90 16.17 4.79
N LEU A 81 -14.88 17.23 5.60
CA LEU A 81 -14.19 18.47 5.29
C LEU A 81 -12.73 18.33 5.72
N ALA A 82 -11.81 18.56 4.79
CA ALA A 82 -10.38 18.52 5.05
C ALA A 82 -9.75 19.88 4.74
N GLY A 83 -9.04 20.43 5.73
CA GLY A 83 -8.43 21.75 5.66
C GLY A 83 -7.26 21.88 6.62
N LEU A 84 -6.70 23.07 6.72
CA LEU A 84 -5.67 23.38 7.71
C LEU A 84 -6.28 24.18 8.85
N ASP A 85 -5.88 23.91 10.09
CA ASP A 85 -6.24 24.73 11.25
C ASP A 85 -5.68 26.16 11.07
N PRO A 86 -6.45 27.21 11.43
CA PRO A 86 -6.05 28.59 11.22
C PRO A 86 -4.84 29.04 12.04
N VAL A 87 -4.50 28.38 13.15
CA VAL A 87 -3.43 28.82 14.06
C VAL A 87 -2.08 28.19 13.74
N HIS A 88 -2.04 26.86 13.63
CA HIS A 88 -0.80 26.09 13.45
C HIS A 88 -0.63 25.56 12.02
N LEU A 89 -1.60 25.80 11.14
CA LEU A 89 -1.64 25.26 9.78
C LEU A 89 -1.47 23.73 9.74
N ALA A 90 -1.87 23.05 10.83
CA ALA A 90 -1.89 21.60 10.90
C ALA A 90 -3.14 21.04 10.21
N PRO A 91 -3.10 19.83 9.63
CA PRO A 91 -4.29 19.20 9.08
C PRO A 91 -5.42 19.09 10.11
N SER A 92 -6.62 19.49 9.70
CA SER A 92 -7.86 19.50 10.48
C SER A 92 -8.96 18.83 9.66
N TYR A 93 -9.79 18.03 10.34
CA TYR A 93 -10.84 17.24 9.70
C TYR A 93 -12.16 17.41 10.44
N VAL A 94 -13.24 17.69 9.71
CA VAL A 94 -14.60 17.74 10.25
C VAL A 94 -15.47 16.74 9.52
N LEU A 95 -15.95 15.72 10.23
CA LEU A 95 -16.96 14.78 9.73
C LEU A 95 -18.31 15.48 9.79
N VAL A 96 -19.01 15.57 8.66
CA VAL A 96 -20.32 16.20 8.58
C VAL A 96 -21.35 15.13 8.19
N ASP A 97 -22.28 14.86 9.09
CA ASP A 97 -23.47 14.06 8.82
C ASP A 97 -24.65 14.98 8.52
N LEU A 98 -25.12 14.92 7.28
CA LEU A 98 -26.19 15.76 6.75
C LEU A 98 -27.49 14.96 6.77
N LYS A 99 -28.52 15.46 7.47
CA LYS A 99 -29.84 14.83 7.46
C LYS A 99 -30.96 15.86 7.43
N ARG A 100 -31.92 15.69 6.52
CA ARG A 100 -33.15 16.51 6.47
C ARG A 100 -34.25 16.00 7.41
N TRP A 101 -33.92 15.81 8.68
CA TRP A 101 -34.93 15.48 9.69
C TRP A 101 -35.60 16.76 10.14
N THR A 102 -36.94 16.76 10.21
CA THR A 102 -37.71 17.90 10.72
C THR A 102 -37.99 17.78 12.22
N GLN A 103 -38.06 16.56 12.73
CA GLN A 103 -38.29 16.21 14.12
C GLN A 103 -37.61 14.89 14.46
N ALA A 104 -37.21 14.73 15.72
CA ALA A 104 -36.78 13.45 16.26
C ALA A 104 -36.82 13.48 17.79
N THR A 105 -37.29 12.38 18.37
CA THR A 105 -37.42 12.24 19.83
C THR A 105 -36.44 11.17 20.33
N PRO A 106 -35.58 11.45 21.32
CA PRO A 106 -34.78 10.42 21.98
C PRO A 106 -35.66 9.29 22.52
N ASP A 107 -35.11 8.08 22.57
CA ASP A 107 -35.75 6.98 23.32
C ASP A 107 -35.76 7.33 24.82
N GLU A 108 -36.90 7.10 25.48
CA GLU A 108 -37.12 7.50 26.88
C GLU A 108 -36.13 6.84 27.85
N ASP A 109 -35.70 5.61 27.54
CA ASP A 109 -34.80 4.83 28.40
C ASP A 109 -33.33 4.98 27.98
N ASP A 110 -33.08 5.46 26.76
CA ASP A 110 -31.74 5.48 26.17
C ASP A 110 -31.55 6.61 25.16
N PRO A 111 -31.02 7.77 25.57
CA PRO A 111 -30.91 8.94 24.69
C PRO A 111 -29.87 8.78 23.57
N THR A 112 -29.11 7.67 23.56
CA THR A 112 -28.25 7.27 22.43
C THR A 112 -29.06 6.73 21.25
N LEU A 113 -30.31 6.35 21.47
CA LEU A 113 -31.28 5.97 20.46
C LEU A 113 -32.32 7.09 20.29
N CYS A 114 -32.93 7.16 19.12
CA CYS A 114 -34.02 8.09 18.84
C CYS A 114 -34.99 7.55 17.78
N TYR A 115 -36.13 8.22 17.69
CA TYR A 115 -37.22 7.94 16.76
C TYR A 115 -37.45 9.16 15.88
N ARG A 116 -37.61 8.93 14.57
CA ARG A 116 -37.95 10.01 13.61
C ARG A 116 -39.44 10.37 13.67
N ASP A 117 -40.26 9.37 14.01
CA ASP A 117 -41.69 9.49 14.25
C ASP A 117 -42.14 8.34 15.18
N ALA A 118 -43.35 8.43 15.73
CA ALA A 118 -43.89 7.45 16.70
C ALA A 118 -44.04 6.01 16.14
N THR A 119 -43.99 5.83 14.82
CA THR A 119 -44.11 4.52 14.15
C THR A 119 -42.77 3.96 13.66
N SER A 120 -41.71 4.78 13.73
CA SER A 120 -40.38 4.43 13.26
C SER A 120 -39.68 3.41 14.17
N ARG A 121 -38.76 2.64 13.60
CA ARG A 121 -37.84 1.82 14.38
C ARG A 121 -36.81 2.73 15.07
N PRO A 122 -36.29 2.36 16.24
CA PRO A 122 -35.23 3.12 16.88
C PRO A 122 -33.98 3.13 15.99
N VAL A 123 -33.41 4.32 15.81
CA VAL A 123 -32.14 4.55 15.12
C VAL A 123 -31.16 5.19 16.08
N LEU A 124 -29.88 5.21 15.73
CA LEU A 124 -28.87 5.88 16.54
C LEU A 124 -29.13 7.40 16.53
N ASN A 125 -28.98 8.04 17.69
CA ASN A 125 -28.95 9.50 17.77
C ASN A 125 -27.81 10.00 16.84
N PRO A 126 -28.07 10.94 15.92
CA PRO A 126 -27.07 11.43 14.98
C PRO A 126 -25.75 11.89 15.64
N VAL A 127 -25.83 12.48 16.83
CA VAL A 127 -24.64 12.92 17.60
C VAL A 127 -23.78 11.71 17.98
N GLU A 128 -24.41 10.63 18.45
CA GLU A 128 -23.73 9.38 18.76
C GLU A 128 -23.18 8.71 17.48
N GLN A 129 -23.90 8.77 16.37
CA GLN A 129 -23.44 8.24 15.08
C GLN A 129 -22.13 8.90 14.64
N VAL A 130 -22.09 10.23 14.62
CA VAL A 130 -20.88 10.98 14.25
C VAL A 130 -19.74 10.75 15.24
N ARG A 131 -20.04 10.66 16.54
CA ARG A 131 -19.05 10.31 17.57
C ARG A 131 -18.39 8.97 17.28
N ARG A 132 -19.18 7.95 16.92
CA ARG A 132 -18.66 6.62 16.58
C ARG A 132 -17.85 6.66 15.28
N TYR A 133 -18.30 7.36 14.24
CA TYR A 133 -17.49 7.52 13.01
C TYR A 133 -16.14 8.19 13.28
N ARG A 134 -16.12 9.21 14.14
CA ARG A 134 -14.89 9.89 14.56
C ARG A 134 -13.96 8.93 15.30
N GLU A 135 -14.45 8.23 16.31
CA GLU A 135 -13.66 7.24 17.07
C GLU A 135 -13.12 6.14 16.16
N TYR A 136 -13.93 5.69 15.19
CA TYR A 136 -13.53 4.72 14.20
C TYR A 136 -12.40 5.27 13.33
N LEU A 137 -12.59 6.43 12.70
CA LEU A 137 -11.62 7.02 11.78
C LEU A 137 -10.27 7.32 12.46
N ILE A 138 -10.28 7.81 13.70
CA ILE A 138 -9.04 8.07 14.47
C ILE A 138 -8.17 6.82 14.61
N ARG A 139 -8.76 5.61 14.69
CA ARG A 139 -7.99 4.36 14.80
C ARG A 139 -7.25 4.00 13.51
N PHE A 140 -7.66 4.56 12.36
CA PHE A 140 -7.14 4.18 11.05
C PHE A 140 -6.18 5.20 10.45
N ILE A 141 -6.26 6.47 10.82
CA ILE A 141 -5.33 7.50 10.36
C ILE A 141 -4.02 7.36 11.15
N SER A 142 -2.91 6.99 10.53
CA SER A 142 -1.62 6.75 11.21
C SER A 142 -1.12 7.89 12.11
N THR A 143 -1.47 9.15 11.80
CA THR A 143 -1.10 10.36 12.56
C THR A 143 -2.13 10.77 13.63
N ALA A 144 -3.38 10.30 13.56
CA ALA A 144 -4.48 10.74 14.41
C ALA A 144 -4.51 10.13 15.83
N PRO A 145 -4.09 8.88 16.10
CA PRO A 145 -3.98 8.38 17.47
C PRO A 145 -3.04 9.22 18.35
N ARG A 146 -2.09 9.93 17.73
CA ARG A 146 -1.18 10.87 18.41
C ARG A 146 -1.77 12.27 18.55
N ASN A 147 -2.79 12.62 17.76
CA ASN A 147 -3.40 13.95 17.68
C ASN A 147 -4.92 13.85 17.43
N PRO A 148 -5.70 13.19 18.32
CA PRO A 148 -7.12 12.91 18.09
C PRO A 148 -7.99 14.19 17.98
N GLU A 149 -7.49 15.31 18.49
CA GLU A 149 -8.10 16.64 18.44
C GLU A 149 -8.19 17.24 17.02
N ARG A 150 -7.41 16.70 16.06
CA ARG A 150 -7.48 17.11 14.65
C ARG A 150 -8.78 16.71 13.98
N VAL A 151 -9.44 15.67 14.49
CA VAL A 151 -10.72 15.18 13.97
C VAL A 151 -11.85 15.67 14.87
N SER A 152 -12.88 16.28 14.29
CA SER A 152 -14.12 16.69 14.97
C SER A 152 -15.34 16.27 14.16
N GLY A 153 -16.53 16.34 14.75
CA GLY A 153 -17.78 15.95 14.12
C GLY A 153 -18.85 17.02 14.18
N VAL A 154 -19.70 17.06 13.16
CA VAL A 154 -20.88 17.91 13.08
C VAL A 154 -22.05 17.10 12.56
N VAL A 155 -23.20 17.24 13.21
CA VAL A 155 -24.51 16.87 12.66
C VAL A 155 -25.19 18.15 12.21
N TYR A 156 -25.64 18.22 10.96
CA TYR A 156 -26.40 19.38 10.48
C TYR A 156 -27.78 18.96 9.97
N LEU A 157 -28.81 19.51 10.62
CA LEU A 157 -30.23 19.25 10.37
C LEU A 157 -30.90 20.53 9.84
N PRO A 158 -30.80 20.83 8.54
CA PRO A 158 -31.21 22.14 8.02
C PRO A 158 -32.71 22.40 8.10
N ASP A 159 -33.53 21.34 8.03
CA ASP A 159 -35.00 21.43 8.08
C ASP A 159 -35.58 21.30 9.50
N ALA A 160 -34.75 21.02 10.51
CA ALA A 160 -35.20 20.91 11.89
C ALA A 160 -35.36 22.30 12.52
N ILE A 161 -36.43 22.47 13.30
CA ILE A 161 -36.57 23.56 14.27
C ILE A 161 -36.06 23.09 15.63
N GLU A 162 -35.53 23.99 16.46
CA GLU A 162 -34.89 23.62 17.73
C GLU A 162 -35.89 22.92 18.68
N ALA A 163 -37.15 23.33 18.69
CA ALA A 163 -38.21 22.69 19.47
C ALA A 163 -38.42 21.20 19.12
N GLY A 164 -38.14 20.80 17.88
CA GLY A 164 -38.37 19.44 17.39
C GLY A 164 -37.20 18.48 17.60
N VAL A 165 -36.01 18.97 17.94
CA VAL A 165 -34.78 18.16 18.03
C VAL A 165 -33.86 18.50 19.21
N SER A 166 -34.15 19.54 20.00
CA SER A 166 -33.30 19.97 21.13
C SER A 166 -32.94 18.85 22.11
N ARG A 167 -33.86 17.90 22.34
CA ARG A 167 -33.60 16.74 23.21
C ARG A 167 -32.55 15.77 22.67
N LEU A 168 -32.26 15.78 21.35
CA LEU A 168 -31.13 15.01 20.81
C LEU A 168 -29.78 15.46 21.38
N ARG A 169 -29.68 16.71 21.84
CA ARG A 169 -28.47 17.28 22.46
C ARG A 169 -28.23 16.80 23.87
N GLU A 170 -29.15 16.04 24.48
CA GLU A 170 -28.98 15.49 25.83
C GLU A 170 -27.69 14.66 25.96
N ILE A 171 -27.13 14.16 24.84
CA ILE A 171 -25.88 13.41 24.78
C ILE A 171 -24.67 14.21 24.25
N GLU A 172 -24.79 15.53 24.02
CA GLU A 172 -23.67 16.42 23.68
C GLU A 172 -22.83 16.68 24.93
N HIS A 173 -22.00 15.69 25.31
CA HIS A 173 -21.14 15.77 26.49
C HIS A 173 -19.66 16.04 26.17
N ASP A 174 -19.28 16.09 24.89
CA ASP A 174 -17.90 16.28 24.43
C ASP A 174 -17.83 17.49 23.48
N ASP A 175 -16.84 18.36 23.67
CA ASP A 175 -16.61 19.57 22.88
C ASP A 175 -16.23 19.30 21.41
N ARG A 176 -16.24 18.03 20.97
CA ARG A 176 -15.77 17.58 19.65
C ARG A 176 -16.87 17.19 18.67
N VAL A 177 -18.11 16.96 19.12
CA VAL A 177 -19.23 16.61 18.24
C VAL A 177 -20.45 17.45 18.58
N HIS A 178 -20.92 18.25 17.62
CA HIS A 178 -22.00 19.22 17.82
C HIS A 178 -23.10 19.06 16.79
N LEU A 179 -24.35 19.22 17.22
CA LEU A 179 -25.54 19.29 16.38
C LEU A 179 -25.87 20.76 16.07
N PHE A 180 -26.24 21.04 14.83
CA PHE A 180 -26.77 22.32 14.42
C PHE A 180 -28.07 22.13 13.63
N THR A 181 -29.01 23.04 13.86
CA THR A 181 -30.29 23.15 13.14
C THR A 181 -30.22 24.29 12.13
N GLY A 182 -31.18 24.38 11.21
CA GLY A 182 -31.28 25.52 10.29
C GLY A 182 -31.39 26.87 11.03
N GLU A 183 -32.09 26.92 12.17
CA GLU A 183 -32.20 28.11 13.02
C GLU A 183 -30.85 28.55 13.63
N ARG A 184 -29.92 27.60 13.80
CA ARG A 184 -28.58 27.81 14.36
C ARG A 184 -27.48 27.78 13.29
N ARG A 185 -27.82 28.07 12.03
CA ARG A 185 -26.86 28.12 10.91
C ARG A 185 -25.66 29.03 11.19
N ARG A 186 -25.85 30.18 11.85
CA ARG A 186 -24.74 31.09 12.17
C ARG A 186 -23.70 30.43 13.09
N GLU A 187 -24.15 29.68 14.09
CA GLU A 187 -23.27 29.00 15.03
C GLU A 187 -22.52 27.84 14.36
N PHE A 188 -23.18 27.12 13.45
CA PHE A 188 -22.55 26.11 12.60
C PHE A 188 -21.39 26.70 11.80
N LEU A 189 -21.63 27.85 11.16
CA LEU A 189 -20.63 28.57 10.38
C LEU A 189 -19.45 29.07 11.23
N ASP A 190 -19.74 29.63 12.39
CA ASP A 190 -18.70 30.09 13.32
C ASP A 190 -17.85 28.92 13.83
N GLN A 191 -18.46 27.76 14.11
CA GLN A 191 -17.73 26.54 14.46
C GLN A 191 -16.75 26.11 13.36
N LEU A 192 -17.14 26.14 12.08
CA LEU A 192 -16.25 25.78 10.96
C LEU A 192 -15.05 26.73 10.83
N ARG A 193 -15.25 28.04 11.06
CA ARG A 193 -14.15 29.03 11.06
C ARG A 193 -13.10 28.78 12.13
N THR A 194 -13.50 28.22 13.28
CA THR A 194 -12.51 27.84 14.31
C THR A 194 -11.65 26.64 13.91
N ARG A 195 -12.08 25.86 12.91
CA ARG A 195 -11.45 24.60 12.51
C ARG A 195 -10.62 24.72 11.24
N PHE A 196 -10.86 25.73 10.41
CA PHE A 196 -10.25 25.86 9.09
C PHE A 196 -9.73 27.27 8.81
N SER A 197 -8.55 27.32 8.19
CA SER A 197 -7.95 28.51 7.59
C SER A 197 -8.74 28.92 6.34
N ASP A 198 -9.00 30.23 6.21
CA ASP A 198 -9.62 30.84 5.02
C ASP A 198 -8.62 31.17 3.90
N SER A 199 -7.33 31.19 4.23
CA SER A 199 -6.23 31.61 3.35
C SER A 199 -5.41 30.48 2.74
N HIS A 200 -5.60 29.22 3.16
CA HIS A 200 -4.77 28.10 2.76
C HIS A 200 -5.62 26.92 2.24
N PRO A 201 -5.26 26.31 1.10
CA PRO A 201 -5.99 25.16 0.57
C PRO A 201 -5.94 23.90 1.43
N GLY A 202 -7.03 23.15 1.43
CA GLY A 202 -7.16 21.88 2.14
C GLY A 202 -6.55 20.66 1.43
N GLU A 203 -6.00 20.84 0.22
CA GLU A 203 -5.53 19.75 -0.64
C GLU A 203 -4.54 18.81 0.07
N ARG A 204 -3.55 19.39 0.76
CA ARG A 204 -2.56 18.62 1.55
C ARG A 204 -3.20 17.77 2.65
N ALA A 205 -4.20 18.31 3.35
CA ALA A 205 -4.89 17.58 4.40
C ALA A 205 -5.73 16.43 3.81
N ALA A 206 -6.40 16.67 2.67
CA ALA A 206 -7.15 15.63 1.97
C ALA A 206 -6.23 14.51 1.46
N GLU A 207 -5.05 14.83 0.93
CA GLU A 207 -4.05 13.84 0.51
C GLU A 207 -3.50 13.05 1.69
N GLU A 208 -3.15 13.70 2.80
CA GLU A 208 -2.69 13.03 4.01
C GLU A 208 -3.76 12.05 4.51
N LEU A 209 -5.03 12.47 4.57
CA LEU A 209 -6.12 11.58 4.99
C LEU A 209 -6.24 10.37 4.07
N LEU A 210 -6.15 10.55 2.74
CA LEU A 210 -6.28 9.45 1.78
C LEU A 210 -5.07 8.49 1.83
N GLN A 211 -3.86 8.99 2.04
CA GLN A 211 -2.64 8.17 2.14
C GLN A 211 -2.49 7.48 3.50
N ALA A 212 -2.90 8.13 4.60
CA ALA A 212 -2.76 7.63 5.96
C ALA A 212 -3.68 6.44 6.29
N THR A 213 -4.63 6.13 5.40
CA THR A 213 -5.71 5.16 5.60
C THR A 213 -5.33 3.71 5.23
N SER A 214 -4.05 3.43 4.96
CA SER A 214 -3.57 2.07 4.73
C SER A 214 -3.57 1.27 6.03
N VAL A 215 -4.57 0.40 6.24
CA VAL A 215 -4.75 -0.29 7.52
C VAL A 215 -4.82 -1.81 7.38
N ARG A 216 -3.97 -2.46 8.18
CA ARG A 216 -4.09 -3.85 8.60
C ARG A 216 -5.29 -3.99 9.54
N SER A 217 -6.29 -4.78 9.18
CA SER A 217 -7.44 -5.03 10.04
C SER A 217 -7.09 -5.88 11.26
N GLY A 218 -7.78 -5.63 12.38
CA GLY A 218 -7.79 -6.54 13.52
C GLY A 218 -8.67 -7.75 13.22
N ARG A 219 -8.08 -8.94 13.12
CA ARG A 219 -8.81 -10.22 12.92
C ARG A 219 -9.81 -10.46 14.05
N LEU A 220 -11.01 -10.99 13.77
CA LEU A 220 -12.05 -11.30 14.78
C LEU A 220 -11.50 -12.04 16.01
N MET A 221 -10.55 -12.96 15.80
CA MET A 221 -9.94 -13.74 16.88
C MET A 221 -8.95 -12.93 17.72
N ALA A 222 -8.21 -11.99 17.11
CA ALA A 222 -7.43 -11.02 17.87
C ALA A 222 -8.35 -10.09 18.68
N VAL A 223 -9.48 -9.67 18.09
CA VAL A 223 -10.51 -8.86 18.74
C VAL A 223 -11.13 -9.58 19.94
N ALA A 224 -11.46 -10.87 19.81
CA ALA A 224 -12.00 -11.67 20.90
C ALA A 224 -11.03 -11.79 22.09
N ALA A 225 -9.73 -11.85 21.82
CA ALA A 225 -8.71 -11.83 22.87
C ALA A 225 -8.67 -10.48 23.60
N GLN A 226 -8.69 -9.39 22.83
CA GLN A 226 -8.59 -8.02 23.33
C GLN A 226 -9.83 -7.59 24.13
N GLU A 227 -11.05 -7.85 23.64
CA GLU A 227 -12.28 -7.49 24.35
C GLU A 227 -12.36 -8.16 25.73
N VAL A 228 -12.03 -9.46 25.80
CA VAL A 228 -12.14 -10.24 27.04
C VAL A 228 -10.99 -9.97 28.01
N ARG A 229 -9.77 -9.70 27.52
CA ARG A 229 -8.57 -9.52 28.36
C ARG A 229 -8.23 -8.06 28.67
N GLU A 230 -8.34 -7.19 27.68
CA GLU A 230 -7.76 -5.83 27.68
C GLU A 230 -8.81 -4.73 27.81
N ARG A 231 -10.10 -5.08 27.90
CA ARG A 231 -11.24 -4.15 28.11
C ARG A 231 -11.37 -3.07 27.03
N GLN A 232 -10.79 -3.27 25.85
CA GLN A 232 -10.91 -2.32 24.75
C GLN A 232 -12.20 -2.56 23.98
N GLN A 233 -13.15 -1.63 24.07
CA GLN A 233 -14.38 -1.68 23.27
C GLN A 233 -14.07 -1.41 21.79
N PHE A 234 -14.48 -2.33 20.92
CA PHE A 234 -14.58 -2.08 19.47
C PHE A 234 -15.62 -0.96 19.20
N VAL A 235 -15.37 -0.13 18.20
CA VAL A 235 -16.31 0.94 17.83
C VAL A 235 -17.40 0.32 16.96
N LEU A 236 -18.54 -0.01 17.56
CA LEU A 236 -19.72 -0.45 16.83
C LEU A 236 -20.32 0.73 16.05
N LEU A 237 -20.70 0.47 14.80
CA LEU A 237 -21.24 1.48 13.90
C LEU A 237 -22.71 1.22 13.59
N GLU A 238 -23.49 2.28 13.45
CA GLU A 238 -24.89 2.27 13.00
C GLU A 238 -25.75 1.18 13.66
N GLU A 239 -26.36 0.27 12.89
CA GLU A 239 -27.28 -0.75 13.41
C GLU A 239 -26.60 -1.73 14.38
N GLN A 240 -25.27 -1.87 14.33
CA GLN A 240 -24.53 -2.68 15.29
C GLN A 240 -24.65 -2.10 16.70
N GLN A 241 -24.51 -0.77 16.81
CA GLN A 241 -24.66 -0.06 18.08
C GLN A 241 -26.12 -0.07 18.53
N VAL A 242 -27.07 0.08 17.60
CA VAL A 242 -28.50 -0.07 17.92
C VAL A 242 -28.80 -1.46 18.48
N ALA A 243 -28.32 -2.53 17.85
CA ALA A 243 -28.48 -3.89 18.34
C ALA A 243 -27.89 -4.07 19.74
N TYR A 244 -26.67 -3.56 19.96
CA TYR A 244 -25.99 -3.60 21.25
C TYR A 244 -26.80 -2.89 22.35
N ARG A 245 -27.25 -1.66 22.09
CA ARG A 245 -28.05 -0.86 23.04
C ARG A 245 -29.41 -1.50 23.32
N LEU A 246 -30.12 -1.97 22.30
CA LEU A 246 -31.41 -2.63 22.48
C LEU A 246 -31.32 -3.88 23.36
N VAL A 247 -30.25 -4.67 23.26
CA VAL A 247 -30.02 -5.81 24.16
C VAL A 247 -29.80 -5.33 25.59
N LEU A 248 -28.95 -4.33 25.81
CA LEU A 248 -28.72 -3.78 27.16
C LEU A 248 -30.02 -3.21 27.76
N ASN A 249 -30.82 -2.50 26.97
CA ASN A 249 -32.09 -1.93 27.43
C ASN A 249 -33.10 -3.02 27.77
N ALA A 250 -33.17 -4.10 27.00
CA ALA A 250 -34.00 -5.27 27.32
C ALA A 250 -33.57 -5.92 28.64
N VAL A 251 -32.26 -6.02 28.90
CA VAL A 251 -31.72 -6.56 30.15
C VAL A 251 -32.11 -5.71 31.35
N GLU A 252 -31.99 -4.38 31.27
CA GLU A 252 -32.40 -3.50 32.37
C GLU A 252 -33.93 -3.54 32.59
N LYS A 253 -34.74 -3.53 31.52
CA LYS A 253 -36.21 -3.65 31.62
C LYS A 253 -36.65 -4.93 32.33
N VAL A 254 -35.99 -6.05 32.04
CA VAL A 254 -36.32 -7.35 32.64
C VAL A 254 -35.80 -7.49 34.09
N LYS A 255 -34.82 -6.69 34.53
CA LYS A 255 -34.48 -6.62 35.96
C LYS A 255 -35.58 -5.98 36.80
N HIS A 256 -36.28 -4.99 36.23
CA HIS A 256 -37.28 -4.20 36.94
C HIS A 256 -38.72 -4.70 36.76
N ALA A 257 -38.94 -5.69 35.89
CA ALA A 257 -40.25 -6.30 35.66
C ALA A 257 -40.11 -7.82 35.48
N ASP A 258 -41.04 -8.63 36.01
CA ASP A 258 -41.09 -10.08 35.74
C ASP A 258 -41.61 -10.35 34.31
N ARG A 259 -40.80 -9.94 33.32
CA ARG A 259 -41.08 -10.05 31.90
C ARG A 259 -39.93 -10.76 31.20
N LYS A 260 -40.14 -11.12 29.93
CA LYS A 260 -39.17 -11.80 29.08
C LYS A 260 -39.26 -11.23 27.69
N GLU A 261 -38.11 -10.93 27.12
CA GLU A 261 -38.01 -10.27 25.82
C GLU A 261 -36.96 -10.98 24.98
N VAL A 262 -37.31 -11.34 23.75
CA VAL A 262 -36.41 -12.00 22.79
C VAL A 262 -35.87 -10.96 21.82
N VAL A 263 -34.57 -10.99 21.56
CA VAL A 263 -33.95 -10.11 20.56
C VAL A 263 -33.39 -10.97 19.43
N ILE A 264 -33.74 -10.63 18.20
CA ILE A 264 -33.22 -11.27 16.99
C ILE A 264 -32.39 -10.25 16.24
N VAL A 265 -31.12 -10.58 15.98
CA VAL A 265 -30.20 -9.77 15.19
C VAL A 265 -29.84 -10.57 13.93
N THR A 266 -30.35 -10.13 12.78
CA THR A 266 -30.10 -10.77 11.48
C THR A 266 -29.16 -9.92 10.65
N GLY A 267 -28.37 -10.54 9.77
CA GLY A 267 -27.55 -9.83 8.79
C GLY A 267 -26.65 -10.79 8.02
N GLY A 268 -26.16 -10.37 6.85
CA GLY A 268 -25.30 -11.18 6.00
C GLY A 268 -23.92 -11.53 6.59
N PRO A 269 -23.05 -12.22 5.84
CA PRO A 269 -21.70 -12.56 6.27
C PRO A 269 -20.91 -11.27 6.49
N GLY A 270 -20.20 -11.12 7.62
CA GLY A 270 -19.32 -9.97 7.86
C GLY A 270 -19.99 -8.69 8.36
N THR A 271 -21.28 -8.73 8.72
CA THR A 271 -21.98 -7.59 9.34
C THR A 271 -21.63 -7.31 10.80
N GLY A 272 -20.67 -8.05 11.36
CA GLY A 272 -20.19 -7.88 12.75
C GLY A 272 -21.06 -8.50 13.84
N LYS A 273 -22.00 -9.41 13.52
CA LYS A 273 -22.81 -10.16 14.49
C LYS A 273 -22.00 -10.72 15.68
N SER A 274 -20.94 -11.48 15.39
CA SER A 274 -20.11 -12.08 16.43
C SER A 274 -19.29 -11.05 17.23
N VAL A 275 -18.96 -9.89 16.64
CA VAL A 275 -18.31 -8.79 17.37
C VAL A 275 -19.27 -8.21 18.39
N ILE A 276 -20.53 -7.95 18.01
CA ILE A 276 -21.59 -7.49 18.92
C ILE A 276 -21.81 -8.53 20.03
N ALA A 277 -21.92 -9.81 19.68
CA ALA A 277 -22.10 -10.90 20.63
C ALA A 277 -20.98 -10.96 21.70
N LEU A 278 -19.72 -10.81 21.28
CA LEU A 278 -18.57 -10.82 22.19
C LEU A 278 -18.49 -9.56 23.06
N GLN A 279 -18.83 -8.39 22.52
CA GLN A 279 -18.93 -7.17 23.32
C GLN A 279 -20.03 -7.24 24.36
N LEU A 280 -21.22 -7.72 23.98
CA LEU A 280 -22.34 -7.92 24.91
C LEU A 280 -21.94 -8.89 26.01
N LEU A 281 -21.29 -10.00 25.67
CA LEU A 281 -20.78 -10.96 26.64
C LEU A 281 -19.82 -10.28 27.63
N GLY A 282 -18.83 -9.53 27.13
CA GLY A 282 -17.87 -8.81 27.96
C GLY A 282 -18.53 -7.79 28.88
N GLU A 283 -19.44 -6.97 28.34
CA GLU A 283 -20.15 -5.93 29.10
C GLU A 283 -21.07 -6.50 30.18
N LEU A 284 -21.92 -7.46 29.81
CA LEU A 284 -22.88 -8.07 30.73
C LEU A 284 -22.16 -8.84 31.84
N TYR A 285 -21.08 -9.55 31.51
CA TYR A 285 -20.24 -10.22 32.49
C TYR A 285 -19.63 -9.21 33.48
N ARG A 286 -19.13 -8.05 33.00
CA ARG A 286 -18.61 -6.97 33.86
C ARG A 286 -19.68 -6.37 34.77
N ARG A 287 -20.93 -6.28 34.31
CA ARG A 287 -22.09 -5.83 35.11
C ARG A 287 -22.61 -6.88 36.09
N GLY A 288 -22.00 -8.07 36.15
CA GLY A 288 -22.44 -9.17 37.01
C GLY A 288 -23.75 -9.82 36.57
N VAL A 289 -24.19 -9.61 35.32
CA VAL A 289 -25.38 -10.26 34.77
C VAL A 289 -25.05 -11.71 34.43
N PRO A 290 -25.83 -12.71 34.87
CA PRO A 290 -25.62 -14.11 34.47
C PRO A 290 -25.82 -14.28 32.96
N VAL A 291 -24.71 -14.32 32.23
CA VAL A 291 -24.68 -14.39 30.75
C VAL A 291 -23.86 -15.57 30.28
N LEU A 292 -24.33 -16.25 29.24
CA LEU A 292 -23.58 -17.25 28.50
C LEU A 292 -23.64 -16.96 27.00
N HIS A 293 -22.57 -17.29 26.29
CA HIS A 293 -22.52 -17.36 24.83
C HIS A 293 -22.68 -18.81 24.40
N ALA A 294 -23.55 -19.08 23.44
CA ALA A 294 -23.84 -20.39 22.90
C ALA A 294 -23.79 -20.38 21.38
N THR A 295 -23.28 -21.45 20.78
CA THR A 295 -23.25 -21.60 19.31
C THR A 295 -23.37 -23.07 18.88
N GLY A 296 -23.75 -23.30 17.63
CA GLY A 296 -23.71 -24.61 16.97
C GLY A 296 -22.31 -24.99 16.44
N SER A 297 -21.33 -24.08 16.49
CA SER A 297 -20.00 -24.27 15.91
C SER A 297 -18.95 -24.75 16.92
N GLN A 298 -18.46 -25.98 16.74
CA GLN A 298 -17.36 -26.52 17.53
C GLN A 298 -16.03 -25.78 17.31
N SER A 299 -15.69 -25.50 16.05
CA SER A 299 -14.45 -24.82 15.68
C SER A 299 -14.37 -23.42 16.26
N PHE A 300 -15.46 -22.66 16.16
CA PHE A 300 -15.57 -21.31 16.70
C PHE A 300 -15.47 -21.31 18.24
N THR A 301 -16.24 -22.16 18.91
CA THR A 301 -16.27 -22.26 20.39
C THR A 301 -14.90 -22.62 20.98
N LYS A 302 -14.25 -23.65 20.43
CA LYS A 302 -12.95 -24.11 20.95
C LYS A 302 -11.86 -23.07 20.73
N THR A 303 -11.90 -22.38 19.59
CA THR A 303 -10.98 -21.27 19.30
C THR A 303 -11.18 -20.12 20.28
N LEU A 304 -12.41 -19.67 20.53
CA LEU A 304 -12.71 -18.65 21.52
C LEU A 304 -12.27 -19.04 22.93
N ARG A 305 -12.50 -20.29 23.36
CA ARG A 305 -12.01 -20.78 24.66
C ARG A 305 -10.48 -20.76 24.77
N LYS A 306 -9.76 -21.14 23.70
CA LYS A 306 -8.29 -21.11 23.65
C LYS A 306 -7.76 -19.67 23.68
N ILE A 307 -8.38 -18.78 22.91
CA ILE A 307 -7.90 -17.41 22.71
C ILE A 307 -8.35 -16.48 23.83
N ALA A 308 -9.63 -16.43 24.19
CA ALA A 308 -10.13 -15.57 25.26
C ALA A 308 -9.82 -16.14 26.66
N GLY A 309 -9.84 -17.46 26.82
CA GLY A 309 -9.79 -18.14 28.12
C GLY A 309 -8.50 -18.90 28.43
N ALA A 310 -7.38 -18.63 27.74
CA ALA A 310 -6.13 -19.42 27.79
C ALA A 310 -5.62 -19.79 29.20
N ARG A 311 -6.03 -19.06 30.25
CA ARG A 311 -5.59 -19.29 31.65
C ARG A 311 -6.69 -19.16 32.71
N LYS A 312 -7.97 -18.98 32.35
CA LYS A 312 -9.08 -18.78 33.30
C LYS A 312 -10.26 -19.70 32.98
N ARG A 313 -10.48 -20.72 33.81
CA ARG A 313 -11.56 -21.70 33.61
C ARG A 313 -12.96 -21.07 33.65
N GLU A 314 -13.13 -20.02 34.45
CA GLU A 314 -14.36 -19.21 34.51
C GLU A 314 -14.71 -18.60 33.15
N VAL A 315 -13.74 -18.02 32.45
CA VAL A 315 -13.94 -17.43 31.11
C VAL A 315 -14.24 -18.51 30.06
N GLN A 316 -13.60 -19.68 30.15
CA GLN A 316 -13.90 -20.79 29.24
C GLN A 316 -15.34 -21.31 29.42
N ASN A 317 -15.87 -21.25 30.65
CA ASN A 317 -17.22 -21.69 30.99
C ASN A 317 -18.31 -20.75 30.46
N LEU A 318 -17.97 -19.52 30.05
CA LEU A 318 -18.92 -18.58 29.43
C LEU A 318 -19.39 -19.05 28.06
N PHE A 319 -18.61 -19.89 27.37
CA PHE A 319 -18.93 -20.40 26.04
C PHE A 319 -19.52 -21.81 26.13
N LYS A 320 -20.72 -22.03 25.56
CA LYS A 320 -21.47 -23.30 25.57
C LYS A 320 -21.91 -23.70 24.15
N TYR A 321 -22.46 -24.90 24.03
CA TYR A 321 -23.12 -25.36 22.80
C TYR A 321 -24.64 -25.31 22.97
N PHE A 322 -25.40 -25.18 21.88
CA PHE A 322 -26.87 -25.14 21.95
C PHE A 322 -27.48 -26.35 22.68
N ASN A 323 -26.93 -27.54 22.49
CA ASN A 323 -27.39 -28.76 23.17
C ASN A 323 -27.04 -28.83 24.67
N SER A 324 -26.36 -27.82 25.24
CA SER A 324 -26.03 -27.78 26.67
C SER A 324 -27.22 -27.38 27.55
N PHE A 325 -28.37 -27.01 26.96
CA PHE A 325 -29.52 -26.42 27.66
C PHE A 325 -30.76 -27.32 27.71
N MET A 326 -30.66 -28.58 27.28
CA MET A 326 -31.79 -29.54 27.27
C MET A 326 -32.46 -29.71 28.64
N THR A 327 -31.66 -29.72 29.70
CA THR A 327 -32.08 -29.93 31.09
C THR A 327 -31.96 -28.67 31.95
N ALA A 328 -31.72 -27.51 31.32
CA ALA A 328 -31.53 -26.27 32.06
C ALA A 328 -32.85 -25.74 32.65
N GLU A 329 -32.78 -25.20 33.86
CA GLU A 329 -33.94 -24.59 34.51
C GLU A 329 -34.37 -23.32 33.77
N LYS A 330 -35.69 -23.12 33.70
CA LYS A 330 -36.30 -21.97 33.05
C LYS A 330 -35.83 -20.67 33.72
N ASN A 331 -35.39 -19.71 32.91
CA ASN A 331 -34.87 -18.41 33.35
C ASN A 331 -33.69 -18.49 34.34
N SER A 332 -32.90 -19.58 34.32
CA SER A 332 -31.67 -19.70 35.11
C SER A 332 -30.57 -18.72 34.69
N LEU A 333 -30.69 -18.10 33.51
CA LEU A 333 -29.79 -17.06 33.01
C LEU A 333 -30.51 -15.72 32.89
N GLY A 334 -29.76 -14.63 33.10
CA GLY A 334 -30.19 -13.29 32.71
C GLY A 334 -30.20 -13.16 31.18
N VAL A 335 -29.11 -13.57 30.53
CA VAL A 335 -28.95 -13.46 29.08
C VAL A 335 -28.36 -14.73 28.50
N LEU A 336 -28.89 -15.18 27.36
CA LEU A 336 -28.25 -16.19 26.52
C LEU A 336 -28.00 -15.58 25.14
N ILE A 337 -26.72 -15.49 24.77
CA ILE A 337 -26.28 -15.00 23.46
C ILE A 337 -26.11 -16.21 22.54
N CYS A 338 -27.06 -16.43 21.64
CA CYS A 338 -27.04 -17.48 20.64
C CYS A 338 -26.38 -16.97 19.34
N ASP A 339 -25.11 -17.30 19.13
CA ASP A 339 -24.32 -16.90 17.97
C ASP A 339 -24.30 -18.02 16.91
N GLU A 340 -24.28 -17.65 15.63
CA GLU A 340 -24.52 -18.57 14.49
C GLU A 340 -25.85 -19.34 14.67
N ALA A 341 -26.91 -18.64 15.08
CA ALA A 341 -28.21 -19.24 15.38
C ALA A 341 -28.90 -19.86 14.16
N HIS A 342 -28.47 -19.58 12.94
CA HIS A 342 -28.87 -20.34 11.74
C HIS A 342 -28.55 -21.84 11.84
N ARG A 343 -27.60 -22.22 12.71
CA ARG A 343 -27.21 -23.62 12.96
C ARG A 343 -28.06 -24.34 14.02
N ILE A 344 -29.11 -23.70 14.53
CA ILE A 344 -30.07 -24.35 15.42
C ILE A 344 -30.72 -25.52 14.70
N ARG A 345 -30.91 -26.63 15.41
CA ARG A 345 -31.51 -27.87 14.88
C ARG A 345 -32.95 -28.02 15.34
N GLU A 346 -33.67 -28.94 14.70
CA GLU A 346 -35.01 -29.34 15.14
C GLU A 346 -35.03 -29.77 16.61
N THR A 347 -34.09 -30.64 17.03
CA THR A 347 -33.94 -31.08 18.42
C THR A 347 -32.47 -31.07 18.87
N SER A 348 -32.24 -30.90 20.18
CA SER A 348 -30.91 -31.01 20.79
C SER A 348 -30.45 -32.46 20.99
N ALA A 349 -31.36 -33.42 20.86
CA ALA A 349 -31.09 -34.84 21.06
C ALA A 349 -30.19 -35.42 19.96
N ASN A 350 -29.26 -36.29 20.35
CA ASN A 350 -28.45 -37.07 19.44
C ASN A 350 -28.36 -38.53 19.90
N ARG A 351 -27.66 -39.37 19.14
CA ARG A 351 -27.54 -40.81 19.43
C ARG A 351 -26.99 -41.14 20.83
N TYR A 352 -26.26 -40.21 21.44
CA TYR A 352 -25.66 -40.35 22.78
C TYR A 352 -26.48 -39.70 23.90
N THR A 353 -27.56 -38.97 23.58
CA THR A 353 -28.48 -38.40 24.58
C THR A 353 -29.24 -39.53 25.29
N ARG A 354 -29.32 -39.50 26.63
CA ARG A 354 -30.06 -40.50 27.42
C ARG A 354 -31.54 -40.49 27.05
N ALA A 355 -32.20 -41.65 27.13
CA ALA A 355 -33.60 -41.77 26.74
C ALA A 355 -34.52 -40.83 27.54
N GLU A 356 -34.25 -40.66 28.84
CA GLU A 356 -34.96 -39.76 29.75
C GLU A 356 -34.89 -38.27 29.34
N ASP A 357 -33.79 -37.86 28.68
CA ASP A 357 -33.57 -36.47 28.26
C ASP A 357 -34.12 -36.19 26.83
N ARG A 358 -34.61 -37.22 26.12
CA ARG A 358 -35.18 -37.08 24.76
C ARG A 358 -36.65 -36.64 24.83
N THR A 359 -36.86 -35.39 25.23
CA THR A 359 -38.21 -34.82 25.45
C THR A 359 -38.98 -34.48 24.16
N GLY A 360 -38.32 -34.47 23.00
CA GLY A 360 -38.90 -34.04 21.73
C GLY A 360 -39.15 -32.52 21.65
N ARG A 361 -38.72 -31.74 22.64
CA ARG A 361 -38.78 -30.27 22.59
C ARG A 361 -37.89 -29.73 21.47
N SER A 362 -38.34 -28.64 20.86
CA SER A 362 -37.53 -27.95 19.87
C SER A 362 -36.34 -27.26 20.54
N GLN A 363 -35.18 -27.25 19.87
CA GLN A 363 -34.00 -26.56 20.40
C GLN A 363 -34.24 -25.05 20.55
N ILE A 364 -35.05 -24.43 19.69
CA ILE A 364 -35.46 -23.02 19.83
C ILE A 364 -36.18 -22.80 21.16
N ASP A 365 -37.13 -23.69 21.52
CA ASP A 365 -37.89 -23.57 22.77
C ASP A 365 -36.97 -23.73 24.00
N GLU A 366 -35.99 -24.64 23.95
CA GLU A 366 -34.99 -24.82 25.00
C GLU A 366 -34.15 -23.55 25.22
N LEU A 367 -33.63 -22.96 24.12
CA LEU A 367 -32.79 -21.76 24.16
C LEU A 367 -33.59 -20.52 24.59
N ILE A 368 -34.86 -20.41 24.19
CA ILE A 368 -35.73 -19.35 24.69
C ILE A 368 -35.95 -19.55 26.19
N ASP A 369 -36.31 -20.74 26.65
CA ASP A 369 -36.76 -20.96 28.03
C ASP A 369 -35.68 -20.71 29.09
N VAL A 370 -34.41 -20.96 28.79
CA VAL A 370 -33.31 -20.86 29.78
C VAL A 370 -32.96 -19.42 30.21
N ALA A 371 -33.18 -18.40 29.37
CA ALA A 371 -32.76 -17.03 29.68
C ALA A 371 -33.91 -16.02 29.73
N ARG A 372 -33.78 -14.99 30.58
CA ARG A 372 -34.69 -13.84 30.65
C ARG A 372 -34.64 -12.95 29.39
N VAL A 373 -33.46 -12.82 28.78
CA VAL A 373 -33.26 -12.16 27.49
C VAL A 373 -32.47 -13.09 26.54
N PRO A 374 -33.15 -13.95 25.77
CA PRO A 374 -32.52 -14.71 24.69
C PRO A 374 -32.21 -13.79 23.49
N VAL A 375 -30.96 -13.81 23.03
CA VAL A 375 -30.49 -13.00 21.89
C VAL A 375 -30.00 -13.91 20.78
N PHE A 376 -30.61 -13.86 19.60
CA PHE A 376 -30.27 -14.71 18.46
C PHE A 376 -29.56 -13.92 17.36
N PHE A 377 -28.30 -14.24 17.09
CA PHE A 377 -27.53 -13.72 15.96
C PHE A 377 -27.52 -14.75 14.83
N LEU A 378 -28.10 -14.44 13.67
CA LEU A 378 -28.17 -15.39 12.54
C LEU A 378 -27.94 -14.76 11.16
N ASP A 379 -27.61 -15.63 10.21
CA ASP A 379 -27.59 -15.37 8.77
C ASP A 379 -28.28 -16.53 8.05
N GLU A 380 -29.53 -16.32 7.60
CA GLU A 380 -30.33 -17.37 6.94
C GLU A 380 -29.70 -17.87 5.64
N HIS A 381 -28.81 -17.06 5.03
CA HIS A 381 -28.10 -17.41 3.80
C HIS A 381 -26.74 -18.10 4.06
N GLN A 382 -26.50 -18.61 5.27
CA GLN A 382 -25.34 -19.42 5.64
C GLN A 382 -25.71 -20.82 6.14
N VAL A 383 -26.93 -21.28 5.88
CA VAL A 383 -27.34 -22.67 6.14
C VAL A 383 -26.63 -23.58 5.13
N VAL A 384 -25.76 -24.45 5.64
CA VAL A 384 -24.92 -25.37 4.83
C VAL A 384 -25.17 -26.84 5.15
N ARG A 385 -26.03 -27.16 6.12
CA ARG A 385 -26.40 -28.55 6.44
C ARG A 385 -27.91 -28.77 6.37
N PRO A 386 -28.37 -29.96 5.92
CA PRO A 386 -29.76 -30.36 6.09
C PRO A 386 -30.15 -30.41 7.58
N GLY A 387 -31.35 -29.90 7.91
CA GLY A 387 -31.90 -29.90 9.28
C GLY A 387 -31.41 -28.77 10.19
N GLU A 388 -30.64 -27.82 9.67
CA GLU A 388 -30.44 -26.51 10.29
C GLU A 388 -31.68 -25.65 10.02
N MET A 389 -32.39 -25.26 11.09
CA MET A 389 -33.74 -24.66 11.11
C MET A 389 -33.72 -23.22 11.65
N GLY A 390 -32.55 -22.63 11.84
CA GLY A 390 -32.45 -21.29 12.43
C GLY A 390 -32.85 -20.19 11.45
N THR A 391 -34.13 -19.80 11.44
CA THR A 391 -34.64 -18.66 10.66
C THR A 391 -35.35 -17.65 11.57
N VAL A 392 -35.41 -16.38 11.16
CA VAL A 392 -36.17 -15.32 11.81
C VAL A 392 -37.64 -15.74 11.96
N ALA A 393 -38.22 -16.32 10.90
CA ALA A 393 -39.60 -16.77 10.89
C ALA A 393 -39.87 -17.84 11.96
N GLU A 394 -38.99 -18.83 12.09
CA GLU A 394 -39.15 -19.92 13.06
C GLU A 394 -38.96 -19.45 14.50
N ILE A 395 -37.98 -18.59 14.76
CA ILE A 395 -37.78 -17.99 16.09
C ILE A 395 -39.00 -17.13 16.45
N MET A 396 -39.48 -16.29 15.53
CA MET A 396 -40.70 -15.50 15.74
C MET A 396 -41.93 -16.37 16.01
N ALA A 397 -42.08 -17.50 15.30
CA ALA A 397 -43.16 -18.44 15.53
C ALA A 397 -43.08 -19.06 16.95
N ALA A 398 -41.89 -19.42 17.42
CA ALA A 398 -41.68 -19.91 18.78
C ALA A 398 -41.99 -18.85 19.85
N VAL A 399 -41.55 -17.60 19.64
CA VAL A 399 -41.88 -16.46 20.53
C VAL A 399 -43.39 -16.25 20.59
N LYS A 400 -44.06 -16.23 19.44
CA LYS A 400 -45.52 -16.03 19.35
C LYS A 400 -46.29 -17.14 20.06
N ARG A 401 -45.89 -18.41 19.88
CA ARG A 401 -46.48 -19.55 20.60
C ARG A 401 -46.37 -19.40 22.13
N LYS A 402 -45.33 -18.73 22.61
CA LYS A 402 -45.07 -18.49 24.05
C LYS A 402 -45.64 -17.16 24.57
N GLY A 403 -46.25 -16.33 23.72
CA GLY A 403 -46.81 -15.03 24.11
C GLY A 403 -45.75 -14.02 24.59
N LEU A 404 -44.54 -14.09 24.05
CA LEU A 404 -43.41 -13.24 24.45
C LEU A 404 -43.25 -12.00 23.53
N SER A 405 -42.60 -10.96 24.03
CA SER A 405 -42.19 -9.81 23.21
C SER A 405 -40.94 -10.16 22.40
N VAL A 406 -40.85 -9.65 21.17
CA VAL A 406 -39.67 -9.80 20.30
C VAL A 406 -39.28 -8.47 19.67
N ARG A 407 -37.97 -8.21 19.61
CA ARG A 407 -37.38 -7.16 18.78
C ARG A 407 -36.53 -7.79 17.69
N VAL A 408 -36.63 -7.27 16.48
CA VAL A 408 -35.82 -7.69 15.34
C VAL A 408 -34.98 -6.52 14.86
N VAL A 409 -33.67 -6.72 14.80
CA VAL A 409 -32.70 -5.77 14.27
C VAL A 409 -32.04 -6.40 13.04
N SER A 410 -32.01 -5.66 11.93
CA SER A 410 -31.33 -6.08 10.70
C SER A 410 -30.04 -5.28 10.57
N LEU A 411 -28.92 -5.95 10.36
CA LEU A 411 -27.61 -5.35 10.12
C LEU A 411 -27.35 -5.30 8.62
N GLU A 412 -27.15 -4.10 8.09
CA GLU A 412 -26.92 -3.89 6.65
C GLU A 412 -25.44 -3.65 6.31
N GLY A 413 -24.64 -3.12 7.24
CA GLY A 413 -23.22 -2.81 7.01
C GLY A 413 -22.32 -4.03 6.83
N GLN A 414 -21.31 -3.94 5.97
CA GLN A 414 -20.35 -5.01 5.63
C GLN A 414 -18.92 -4.64 6.07
N PHE A 415 -18.25 -5.52 6.80
CA PHE A 415 -16.84 -5.38 7.20
C PHE A 415 -15.92 -6.48 6.63
N ARG A 416 -16.48 -7.57 6.11
CA ARG A 416 -15.75 -8.65 5.42
C ARG A 416 -15.50 -8.26 3.95
N CYS A 417 -14.56 -8.93 3.28
CA CYS A 417 -14.14 -8.58 1.91
C CYS A 417 -13.65 -7.12 1.78
N GLY A 418 -12.92 -6.61 2.78
CA GLY A 418 -12.48 -5.21 2.80
C GLY A 418 -13.61 -4.18 2.93
N GLY A 419 -14.81 -4.61 3.32
CA GLY A 419 -16.02 -3.80 3.27
C GLY A 419 -16.59 -3.63 1.85
N SER A 420 -16.14 -4.44 0.89
CA SER A 420 -16.64 -4.44 -0.49
C SER A 420 -18.03 -5.07 -0.58
N ALA A 421 -19.06 -4.23 -0.57
CA ALA A 421 -20.42 -4.65 -0.89
C ALA A 421 -20.54 -5.11 -2.36
N ALA A 422 -19.77 -4.47 -3.26
CA ALA A 422 -19.73 -4.82 -4.68
C ALA A 422 -19.26 -6.26 -4.90
N TYR A 423 -18.17 -6.67 -4.25
CA TYR A 423 -17.65 -8.04 -4.35
C TYR A 423 -18.63 -9.07 -3.80
N LEU A 424 -19.23 -8.81 -2.63
CA LEU A 424 -20.22 -9.73 -2.07
C LEU A 424 -21.42 -9.90 -3.01
N ASN A 425 -21.94 -8.79 -3.54
CA ASN A 425 -23.05 -8.81 -4.49
C ASN A 425 -22.65 -9.62 -5.75
N TRP A 426 -21.48 -9.33 -6.31
CA TRP A 426 -20.94 -10.06 -7.44
C TRP A 426 -20.88 -11.58 -7.17
N VAL A 427 -20.39 -12.01 -6.01
CA VAL A 427 -20.34 -13.43 -5.64
C VAL A 427 -21.73 -14.07 -5.56
N VAL A 428 -22.72 -13.43 -4.92
CA VAL A 428 -24.06 -14.03 -4.77
C VAL A 428 -24.82 -14.10 -6.09
N THR A 429 -24.65 -13.10 -6.96
CA THR A 429 -25.26 -13.12 -8.30
C THR A 429 -24.54 -14.10 -9.23
N LEU A 430 -23.20 -14.17 -9.18
CA LEU A 430 -22.39 -15.14 -9.91
C LEU A 430 -22.82 -16.58 -9.60
N LEU A 431 -23.01 -16.89 -8.32
CA LEU A 431 -23.42 -18.21 -7.85
C LEU A 431 -24.92 -18.49 -8.08
N GLY A 432 -25.71 -17.54 -8.57
CA GLY A 432 -27.15 -17.69 -8.78
C GLY A 432 -27.96 -17.82 -7.48
N LEU A 433 -27.42 -17.30 -6.37
CA LEU A 433 -28.11 -17.26 -5.08
C LEU A 433 -29.06 -16.05 -4.97
N GLU A 434 -28.80 -15.01 -5.76
CA GLU A 434 -29.69 -13.85 -5.92
C GLU A 434 -29.99 -13.59 -7.41
N PRO A 435 -31.15 -12.98 -7.73
CA PRO A 435 -31.48 -12.59 -9.11
C PRO A 435 -30.46 -11.61 -9.70
N GLY A 436 -30.25 -11.67 -11.02
CA GLY A 436 -29.40 -10.72 -11.75
C GLY A 436 -28.48 -11.36 -12.79
N GLY A 437 -28.12 -12.63 -12.59
CA GLY A 437 -27.19 -13.36 -13.46
C GLY A 437 -25.74 -12.88 -13.36
N PRO A 438 -24.79 -13.63 -13.94
CA PRO A 438 -23.39 -13.25 -13.88
C PRO A 438 -23.12 -11.93 -14.61
N VAL A 439 -22.36 -11.05 -13.97
CA VAL A 439 -21.94 -9.75 -14.50
C VAL A 439 -20.42 -9.63 -14.43
N HIS A 440 -19.85 -8.79 -15.29
CA HIS A 440 -18.43 -8.49 -15.27
C HIS A 440 -18.05 -7.83 -13.92
N TRP A 441 -16.97 -8.31 -13.31
CA TRP A 441 -16.38 -7.77 -12.09
C TRP A 441 -15.61 -6.49 -12.40
N GLU A 442 -16.00 -5.40 -11.76
CA GLU A 442 -15.24 -4.15 -11.77
C GLU A 442 -14.60 -3.93 -10.39
N PRO A 443 -13.26 -3.90 -10.29
CA PRO A 443 -12.59 -3.70 -9.01
C PRO A 443 -12.96 -2.37 -8.35
N ASP A 444 -13.47 -2.42 -7.12
CA ASP A 444 -13.81 -1.24 -6.32
C ASP A 444 -12.64 -0.67 -5.49
N GLY A 445 -11.43 -1.20 -5.73
CA GLY A 445 -10.21 -0.86 -5.01
C GLY A 445 -10.10 -1.43 -3.59
N ARG A 446 -11.06 -2.24 -3.13
CA ARG A 446 -11.08 -2.82 -1.77
C ARG A 446 -10.80 -4.31 -1.74
N MET A 447 -11.17 -5.01 -2.80
CA MET A 447 -11.03 -6.46 -2.90
C MET A 447 -10.25 -6.84 -4.15
N HIS A 448 -9.18 -7.61 -3.96
CA HIS A 448 -8.44 -8.23 -5.05
C HIS A 448 -9.05 -9.58 -5.42
N LEU A 449 -9.27 -9.81 -6.71
CA LEU A 449 -9.80 -11.07 -7.23
C LEU A 449 -8.87 -11.60 -8.32
N PHE A 450 -8.27 -12.76 -8.05
CA PHE A 450 -7.36 -13.43 -8.97
C PHE A 450 -7.84 -14.83 -9.35
N VAL A 451 -7.50 -15.29 -10.55
CA VAL A 451 -7.65 -16.66 -11.03
C VAL A 451 -6.27 -17.26 -11.26
N ALA A 452 -5.95 -18.34 -10.55
CA ALA A 452 -4.70 -19.07 -10.73
C ALA A 452 -4.80 -20.09 -11.87
N GLU A 453 -3.71 -20.28 -12.61
CA GLU A 453 -3.63 -21.32 -13.64
C GLU A 453 -3.44 -22.73 -13.04
N SER A 454 -2.82 -22.81 -11.86
CA SER A 454 -2.59 -24.06 -11.13
C SER A 454 -2.76 -23.89 -9.61
N PRO A 455 -3.01 -24.99 -8.86
CA PRO A 455 -3.07 -24.93 -7.40
C PRO A 455 -1.71 -24.61 -6.76
N GLU A 456 -0.60 -24.99 -7.38
CA GLU A 456 0.76 -24.59 -6.98
C GLU A 456 0.91 -23.06 -7.04
N GLU A 457 0.46 -22.44 -8.13
CA GLU A 457 0.56 -21.00 -8.30
C GLU A 457 -0.23 -20.24 -7.21
N MET A 458 -1.42 -20.73 -6.87
CA MET A 458 -2.20 -20.23 -5.74
C MET A 458 -1.46 -20.40 -4.42
N GLU A 459 -0.97 -21.61 -4.12
CA GLU A 459 -0.28 -21.90 -2.87
C GLU A 459 0.96 -21.03 -2.70
N ASP A 460 1.76 -20.93 -3.76
CA ASP A 460 2.92 -20.07 -3.82
C ASP A 460 2.49 -18.66 -3.50
N PHE A 461 1.53 -18.09 -4.24
CA PHE A 461 0.98 -16.73 -4.03
C PHE A 461 0.65 -16.46 -2.56
N LEU A 462 -0.11 -17.37 -1.93
CA LEU A 462 -0.53 -17.22 -0.55
C LEU A 462 0.63 -17.36 0.43
N ALA A 463 1.64 -18.18 0.14
CA ALA A 463 2.82 -18.36 0.98
C ALA A 463 3.67 -17.08 1.09
N ALA A 464 3.87 -16.30 0.01
CA ALA A 464 4.63 -15.05 0.14
C ALA A 464 3.83 -13.92 0.81
N ARG A 465 2.51 -13.86 0.62
CA ARG A 465 1.68 -12.96 1.44
C ARG A 465 1.85 -13.28 2.93
N ARG A 466 2.03 -14.55 3.30
CA ARG A 466 2.38 -14.91 4.68
C ARG A 466 3.77 -14.46 5.12
N SER A 467 4.78 -14.50 4.25
CA SER A 467 6.11 -13.95 4.59
C SER A 467 6.10 -12.43 4.79
N GLU A 468 5.16 -11.72 4.15
CA GLU A 468 4.90 -10.28 4.36
C GLU A 468 4.12 -9.98 5.67
N GLY A 469 3.75 -11.02 6.42
CA GLY A 469 3.01 -10.91 7.68
C GLY A 469 1.49 -10.97 7.55
N TYR A 470 0.95 -11.23 6.36
CA TYR A 470 -0.49 -11.44 6.15
C TYR A 470 -0.92 -12.85 6.56
N SER A 471 -2.18 -13.01 6.94
CA SER A 471 -2.80 -14.32 7.13
C SER A 471 -3.36 -14.86 5.82
N ALA A 472 -3.15 -16.14 5.55
CA ALA A 472 -3.69 -16.80 4.38
C ALA A 472 -4.10 -18.25 4.65
N ARG A 473 -5.12 -18.74 3.94
CA ARG A 473 -5.55 -20.16 3.97
C ARG A 473 -6.04 -20.62 2.60
N MET A 474 -5.86 -21.91 2.33
CA MET A 474 -6.47 -22.59 1.19
C MET A 474 -7.69 -23.38 1.64
N THR A 475 -8.76 -23.31 0.87
CA THR A 475 -10.03 -24.01 1.10
C THR A 475 -10.51 -24.65 -0.19
N ALA A 476 -11.35 -25.67 -0.08
CA ALA A 476 -11.92 -26.33 -1.25
C ALA A 476 -13.35 -26.80 -0.97
N GLY A 477 -14.12 -27.01 -2.05
CA GLY A 477 -15.34 -27.80 -2.00
C GLY A 477 -15.06 -29.23 -1.55
N TYR A 478 -16.06 -29.90 -0.97
CA TYR A 478 -15.90 -31.24 -0.41
C TYR A 478 -15.97 -32.29 -1.54
N CYS A 479 -14.96 -32.34 -2.41
CA CYS A 479 -14.95 -33.18 -3.63
C CYS A 479 -13.98 -34.37 -3.59
N TRP A 480 -13.13 -34.45 -2.57
CA TRP A 480 -12.14 -35.50 -2.40
C TRP A 480 -12.49 -36.38 -1.22
N ASP A 481 -12.13 -37.66 -1.31
CA ASP A 481 -12.22 -38.57 -0.17
C ASP A 481 -11.35 -38.03 0.97
N TRP A 482 -11.77 -38.29 2.19
CA TRP A 482 -11.10 -37.75 3.37
C TRP A 482 -10.82 -38.90 4.32
N SER A 483 -9.53 -39.22 4.44
CA SER A 483 -9.02 -40.37 5.15
C SER A 483 -9.31 -40.28 6.66
N SER A 484 -9.27 -41.43 7.33
CA SER A 484 -9.30 -41.46 8.80
C SER A 484 -8.05 -40.81 9.38
N GLU A 485 -8.14 -40.32 10.62
CA GLU A 485 -6.98 -39.74 11.30
C GLU A 485 -5.79 -40.72 11.34
N PRO A 486 -4.59 -40.27 10.94
CA PRO A 486 -3.40 -41.12 10.99
C PRO A 486 -3.00 -41.41 12.44
N LYS A 487 -2.23 -42.47 12.66
CA LYS A 487 -1.69 -42.75 13.99
C LYS A 487 -0.66 -41.68 14.36
N PRO A 488 -0.47 -41.36 15.66
CA PRO A 488 0.56 -40.42 16.08
C PRO A 488 1.94 -40.82 15.53
N GLY A 489 2.56 -39.93 14.75
CA GLY A 489 3.87 -40.16 14.13
C GLY A 489 3.82 -40.45 12.62
N ASP A 490 2.69 -40.90 12.09
CA ASP A 490 2.51 -41.10 10.65
C ASP A 490 2.26 -39.75 9.94
N PRO A 491 2.73 -39.53 8.70
CA PRO A 491 2.43 -38.31 7.96
C PRO A 491 0.93 -38.18 7.67
N LEU A 492 0.47 -36.94 7.48
CA LEU A 492 -0.92 -36.69 7.09
C LEU A 492 -1.20 -37.24 5.68
N PRO A 493 -2.31 -37.96 5.45
CA PRO A 493 -2.71 -38.40 4.12
C PRO A 493 -2.89 -37.22 3.17
N LEU A 494 -2.30 -37.30 1.97
CA LEU A 494 -2.44 -36.30 0.91
C LEU A 494 -3.76 -36.53 0.15
N ASP A 495 -4.88 -36.22 0.81
CA ASP A 495 -6.22 -36.53 0.33
C ASP A 495 -6.70 -35.65 -0.85
N VAL A 496 -6.35 -34.36 -0.86
CA VAL A 496 -6.74 -33.43 -1.94
C VAL A 496 -5.69 -33.51 -3.03
N VAL A 497 -6.00 -34.24 -4.12
CA VAL A 497 -5.09 -34.49 -5.24
C VAL A 497 -5.63 -33.83 -6.51
N ILE A 498 -4.80 -33.00 -7.16
CA ILE A 498 -5.11 -32.26 -8.38
C ILE A 498 -3.89 -32.32 -9.29
N GLY A 499 -3.88 -33.21 -10.28
CA GLY A 499 -2.69 -33.45 -11.09
C GLY A 499 -1.54 -33.92 -10.20
N ASP A 500 -0.38 -33.26 -10.30
CA ASP A 500 0.80 -33.54 -9.48
C ASP A 500 0.76 -32.85 -8.11
N TRP A 501 -0.15 -31.89 -7.92
CA TRP A 501 -0.35 -31.22 -6.64
C TRP A 501 -1.14 -32.10 -5.68
N ALA A 502 -0.66 -32.20 -4.44
CA ALA A 502 -1.39 -32.89 -3.39
C ALA A 502 -1.19 -32.24 -2.01
N ARG A 503 -2.29 -32.07 -1.26
CA ARG A 503 -2.26 -31.57 0.11
C ARG A 503 -3.22 -32.34 1.02
N PRO A 504 -2.92 -32.44 2.31
CA PRO A 504 -3.84 -33.06 3.26
C PRO A 504 -5.06 -32.16 3.47
N TRP A 505 -6.22 -32.78 3.71
CA TRP A 505 -7.33 -32.08 4.36
C TRP A 505 -6.93 -31.59 5.75
N ASN A 506 -7.65 -30.60 6.28
CA ASN A 506 -7.60 -30.30 7.71
C ASN A 506 -7.88 -31.56 8.55
N LEU A 507 -7.38 -31.64 9.79
CA LEU A 507 -7.69 -32.80 10.64
C LEU A 507 -9.19 -32.89 10.92
N ARG A 508 -9.72 -34.10 11.11
CA ARG A 508 -11.08 -34.33 11.64
C ARG A 508 -11.13 -34.21 13.17
N GLY A 509 -9.99 -34.45 13.81
CA GLY A 509 -9.89 -34.70 15.24
C GLY A 509 -9.70 -33.47 16.10
N ASP A 510 -9.87 -33.73 17.39
CA ASP A 510 -9.78 -32.73 18.46
C ASP A 510 -8.38 -32.58 19.04
N ARG A 511 -7.41 -33.36 18.54
CA ARG A 511 -6.03 -33.39 19.02
C ARG A 511 -5.08 -33.02 17.88
N SER A 512 -3.95 -32.43 18.24
CA SER A 512 -2.86 -32.22 17.30
C SER A 512 -2.24 -33.58 16.96
N VAL A 513 -2.05 -33.85 15.67
CA VAL A 513 -1.44 -35.09 15.17
C VAL A 513 -0.44 -34.71 14.08
N SER A 514 0.78 -35.23 14.19
CA SER A 514 1.84 -35.10 13.17
C SER A 514 2.08 -33.67 12.67
N GLY A 515 2.14 -32.72 13.62
CA GLY A 515 2.39 -31.30 13.33
C GLY A 515 1.16 -30.50 12.87
N ALA A 516 0.04 -31.15 12.53
CA ALA A 516 -1.19 -30.44 12.22
C ALA A 516 -1.96 -30.01 13.50
N PRO A 517 -2.59 -28.83 13.45
CA PRO A 517 -3.45 -28.37 14.53
C PRO A 517 -4.77 -29.18 14.55
N PRO A 518 -5.44 -29.27 15.71
CA PRO A 518 -6.80 -29.79 15.81
C PRO A 518 -7.72 -29.11 14.79
N ALA A 519 -8.75 -29.84 14.31
CA ALA A 519 -9.71 -29.36 13.32
C ALA A 519 -10.24 -27.95 13.63
N ALA A 520 -10.56 -27.73 14.91
CA ALA A 520 -11.12 -26.49 15.42
C ALA A 520 -10.18 -25.27 15.30
N LEU A 521 -8.87 -25.49 15.25
CA LEU A 521 -7.84 -24.45 15.29
C LEU A 521 -7.16 -24.22 13.93
N TRP A 522 -7.45 -25.05 12.93
CA TRP A 522 -6.87 -24.96 11.57
C TRP A 522 -6.88 -23.53 11.00
N ALA A 523 -8.02 -22.84 11.13
CA ALA A 523 -8.20 -21.48 10.64
C ALA A 523 -7.23 -20.47 11.27
N THR A 524 -6.89 -20.62 12.55
CA THR A 524 -6.14 -19.60 13.30
C THR A 524 -4.69 -19.98 13.56
N ASP A 525 -4.38 -21.27 13.64
CA ASP A 525 -3.05 -21.75 14.00
C ASP A 525 -2.09 -21.68 12.80
N PRO A 526 -0.91 -21.03 12.89
CA PRO A 526 0.00 -20.86 11.75
C PRO A 526 0.39 -22.14 11.01
N VAL A 527 0.39 -23.30 11.70
CA VAL A 527 0.71 -24.60 11.09
C VAL A 527 -0.40 -25.14 10.19
N GLY A 528 -1.62 -24.59 10.23
CA GLY A 528 -2.74 -25.05 9.42
C GLY A 528 -2.64 -24.73 7.91
N PHE A 529 -1.71 -23.87 7.48
CA PHE A 529 -1.61 -23.44 6.08
C PHE A 529 -1.26 -24.56 5.10
N GLY A 530 -0.45 -25.54 5.51
CA GLY A 530 -0.09 -26.69 4.67
C GLY A 530 -1.23 -27.69 4.47
N GLN A 531 -2.45 -27.36 4.88
CA GLN A 531 -3.65 -28.19 4.76
C GLN A 531 -4.75 -27.41 4.04
N VAL A 532 -5.62 -28.14 3.34
CA VAL A 532 -6.83 -27.59 2.72
C VAL A 532 -7.97 -27.62 3.72
N GLY A 533 -8.63 -26.49 3.94
CA GLY A 533 -9.79 -26.40 4.82
C GLY A 533 -11.10 -26.73 4.12
N SER A 534 -11.96 -27.49 4.80
CA SER A 534 -13.35 -27.67 4.39
C SER A 534 -14.22 -26.47 4.77
N ILE A 535 -15.42 -26.41 4.19
CA ILE A 535 -16.47 -25.44 4.55
C ILE A 535 -16.71 -25.39 6.07
N TYR A 536 -16.68 -26.53 6.77
CA TYR A 536 -17.03 -26.62 8.19
C TYR A 536 -15.98 -26.03 9.14
N THR A 537 -14.73 -25.99 8.71
CA THR A 537 -13.62 -25.40 9.48
C THR A 537 -13.31 -23.97 9.04
N ALA A 538 -13.70 -23.58 7.83
CA ALA A 538 -13.59 -22.21 7.33
C ALA A 538 -14.75 -21.30 7.77
N GLN A 539 -15.96 -21.84 7.97
CA GLN A 539 -17.13 -21.04 8.35
C GLN A 539 -16.90 -20.33 9.70
N GLY A 540 -17.22 -19.03 9.75
CA GLY A 540 -17.03 -18.18 10.93
C GLY A 540 -15.62 -17.60 11.11
N PHE A 541 -14.68 -17.90 10.20
CA PHE A 541 -13.32 -17.34 10.20
C PHE A 541 -13.07 -16.44 8.99
N GLU A 542 -11.97 -15.68 9.05
CA GLU A 542 -11.52 -14.69 8.06
C GLU A 542 -9.99 -14.67 8.01
N TYR A 543 -9.42 -14.39 6.83
CA TYR A 543 -7.99 -14.27 6.58
C TYR A 543 -7.74 -13.09 5.65
N ASP A 544 -6.55 -12.48 5.67
CA ASP A 544 -6.23 -11.39 4.75
C ASP A 544 -6.34 -11.87 3.29
N TRP A 545 -5.82 -13.07 3.00
CA TRP A 545 -5.91 -13.71 1.69
C TRP A 545 -6.57 -15.09 1.75
N SER A 546 -7.52 -15.34 0.84
CA SER A 546 -8.19 -16.64 0.71
C SER A 546 -7.82 -17.32 -0.60
N GLY A 547 -7.40 -18.58 -0.55
CA GLY A 547 -7.34 -19.48 -1.71
C GLY A 547 -8.58 -20.37 -1.73
N VAL A 548 -9.31 -20.37 -2.84
CA VAL A 548 -10.51 -21.18 -3.02
C VAL A 548 -10.36 -22.08 -4.24
N VAL A 549 -10.30 -23.37 -3.99
CA VAL A 549 -10.32 -24.41 -5.01
C VAL A 549 -11.77 -24.80 -5.30
N LEU A 550 -12.24 -24.50 -6.50
CA LEU A 550 -13.49 -25.01 -7.07
C LEU A 550 -13.22 -26.42 -7.59
N GLY A 551 -13.84 -27.40 -6.95
CA GLY A 551 -13.74 -28.79 -7.36
C GLY A 551 -14.74 -29.14 -8.47
N PRO A 552 -14.76 -30.41 -8.92
CA PRO A 552 -15.62 -30.87 -10.00
C PRO A 552 -17.12 -30.82 -9.68
N ASP A 553 -17.51 -30.59 -8.42
CA ASP A 553 -18.91 -30.42 -8.02
C ASP A 553 -19.51 -29.06 -8.41
N MET A 554 -18.69 -28.12 -8.92
CA MET A 554 -19.11 -26.78 -9.34
C MET A 554 -18.35 -26.34 -10.59
N VAL A 555 -19.01 -26.38 -11.75
CA VAL A 555 -18.41 -26.04 -13.04
C VAL A 555 -19.26 -25.05 -13.82
N TRP A 556 -18.63 -24.27 -14.71
CA TRP A 556 -19.31 -23.32 -15.57
C TRP A 556 -19.80 -23.97 -16.86
N ARG A 557 -21.10 -23.95 -17.15
CA ARG A 557 -21.65 -24.45 -18.41
C ARG A 557 -22.83 -23.60 -18.85
N GLY A 558 -22.88 -23.24 -20.13
CA GLY A 558 -24.02 -22.51 -20.70
C GLY A 558 -24.28 -21.16 -20.04
N GLY A 559 -23.22 -20.43 -19.68
CA GLY A 559 -23.31 -19.08 -19.10
C GLY A 559 -23.70 -19.03 -17.62
N ARG A 560 -23.60 -20.14 -16.88
CA ARG A 560 -23.85 -20.19 -15.44
C ARG A 560 -23.08 -21.31 -14.76
N PHE A 561 -22.98 -21.25 -13.43
CA PHE A 561 -22.53 -22.37 -12.62
C PHE A 561 -23.57 -23.51 -12.58
N VAL A 562 -23.11 -24.74 -12.75
CA VAL A 562 -23.86 -25.99 -12.65
C VAL A 562 -23.21 -26.85 -11.56
N THR A 563 -24.01 -27.33 -10.61
CA THR A 563 -23.54 -28.23 -9.55
C THR A 563 -23.68 -29.69 -9.93
N ASP A 564 -22.73 -30.53 -9.52
CA ASP A 564 -22.80 -31.99 -9.64
C ASP A 564 -22.68 -32.67 -8.28
N ARG A 565 -23.81 -33.22 -7.80
CA ARG A 565 -23.88 -34.00 -6.55
C ARG A 565 -22.94 -35.20 -6.56
N THR A 566 -22.74 -35.87 -7.70
CA THR A 566 -21.97 -37.13 -7.76
C THR A 566 -20.48 -36.90 -7.56
N SER A 567 -20.02 -35.68 -7.84
CA SER A 567 -18.67 -35.19 -7.61
C SER A 567 -18.44 -34.69 -6.17
N SER A 568 -19.49 -34.53 -5.36
CA SER A 568 -19.38 -34.21 -3.94
C SER A 568 -19.19 -35.48 -3.09
N LYS A 569 -18.24 -35.43 -2.16
CA LYS A 569 -17.95 -36.48 -1.16
C LYS A 569 -18.49 -36.14 0.23
N ASP A 570 -19.32 -35.09 0.33
CA ASP A 570 -19.89 -34.70 1.61
C ASP A 570 -20.96 -35.70 2.06
N PRO A 571 -20.80 -36.39 3.21
CA PRO A 571 -21.77 -37.36 3.70
C PRO A 571 -23.13 -36.74 4.04
N VAL A 572 -23.26 -35.41 4.15
CA VAL A 572 -24.56 -34.76 4.42
C VAL A 572 -25.51 -34.80 3.22
N PHE A 573 -25.01 -35.02 2.00
CA PHE A 573 -25.83 -35.13 0.79
C PHE A 573 -26.28 -36.57 0.53
N SER A 574 -26.95 -37.15 1.54
CA SER A 574 -27.57 -38.47 1.41
C SER A 574 -28.71 -38.44 0.37
N ARG A 575 -29.14 -39.64 -0.09
CA ARG A 575 -30.26 -39.80 -1.05
C ARG A 575 -31.60 -39.21 -0.58
N SER A 576 -31.73 -38.89 0.71
CA SER A 576 -32.94 -38.28 1.29
C SER A 576 -33.02 -36.76 1.09
N VAL A 577 -31.93 -36.10 0.69
CA VAL A 577 -31.90 -34.67 0.38
C VAL A 577 -32.32 -34.48 -1.08
N SER A 578 -33.15 -33.48 -1.39
CA SER A 578 -33.57 -33.22 -2.78
C SER A 578 -32.40 -32.66 -3.62
N ASP A 579 -32.42 -32.85 -4.95
CA ASP A 579 -31.37 -32.29 -5.82
C ASP A 579 -31.36 -30.75 -5.78
N ALA A 580 -32.53 -30.13 -5.66
CA ALA A 580 -32.65 -28.67 -5.50
C ALA A 580 -32.01 -28.18 -4.20
N ASP A 581 -32.20 -28.89 -3.09
CA ASP A 581 -31.55 -28.56 -1.83
C ASP A 581 -30.04 -28.75 -1.90
N THR A 582 -29.56 -29.81 -2.57
CA THR A 582 -28.11 -30.01 -2.76
C THR A 582 -27.48 -28.93 -3.62
N ASP A 583 -28.09 -28.55 -4.75
CA ASP A 583 -27.60 -27.43 -5.58
C ASP A 583 -27.49 -26.14 -4.72
N ARG A 584 -28.54 -25.81 -3.95
CA ARG A 584 -28.53 -24.65 -3.06
C ARG A 584 -27.43 -24.72 -2.00
N LEU A 585 -27.24 -25.89 -1.36
CA LEU A 585 -26.25 -26.08 -0.30
C LEU A 585 -24.81 -26.02 -0.83
N ILE A 586 -24.53 -26.60 -2.00
CA ILE A 586 -23.22 -26.52 -2.65
C ILE A 586 -22.89 -25.06 -3.01
N ARG A 587 -23.82 -24.33 -3.64
CA ARG A 587 -23.64 -22.89 -3.94
C ARG A 587 -23.40 -22.08 -2.68
N THR A 588 -24.15 -22.36 -1.61
CA THR A 588 -24.00 -21.67 -0.32
C THR A 588 -22.64 -21.96 0.31
N ALA A 589 -22.12 -23.19 0.20
CA ALA A 589 -20.78 -23.54 0.66
C ALA A 589 -19.71 -22.70 -0.06
N TYR A 590 -19.77 -22.60 -1.39
CA TYR A 590 -18.82 -21.77 -2.15
C TYR A 590 -18.95 -20.27 -1.87
N LYS A 591 -20.18 -19.75 -1.67
CA LYS A 591 -20.37 -18.36 -1.17
C LYS A 591 -19.60 -18.13 0.12
N VAL A 592 -19.66 -19.07 1.07
CA VAL A 592 -18.92 -18.94 2.32
C VAL A 592 -17.41 -18.94 2.06
N LEU A 593 -16.88 -19.85 1.23
CA LEU A 593 -15.45 -19.93 0.93
C LEU A 593 -14.91 -18.66 0.21
N LEU A 594 -15.61 -18.19 -0.81
CA LEU A 594 -15.22 -17.01 -1.60
C LEU A 594 -15.23 -15.71 -0.79
N THR A 595 -16.01 -15.66 0.29
CA THR A 595 -16.14 -14.48 1.15
C THR A 595 -15.18 -14.48 2.34
N ARG A 596 -14.18 -15.36 2.42
CA ARG A 596 -13.26 -15.44 3.58
C ARG A 596 -12.12 -14.41 3.56
N GLY A 597 -11.75 -13.91 2.39
CA GLY A 597 -10.64 -12.97 2.22
C GLY A 597 -11.02 -11.56 2.69
N LEU A 598 -10.13 -10.89 3.42
CA LEU A 598 -10.30 -9.49 3.84
C LEU A 598 -9.64 -8.51 2.85
N MET A 599 -8.58 -8.93 2.16
CA MET A 599 -7.87 -8.13 1.14
C MET A 599 -8.07 -8.72 -0.25
N GLY A 600 -8.09 -10.05 -0.37
CA GLY A 600 -8.30 -10.68 -1.66
C GLY A 600 -8.59 -12.18 -1.63
N THR A 601 -9.14 -12.65 -2.75
CA THR A 601 -9.45 -14.05 -3.00
C THR A 601 -8.77 -14.48 -4.29
N VAL A 602 -8.03 -15.59 -4.21
CA VAL A 602 -7.50 -16.32 -5.36
C VAL A 602 -8.39 -17.52 -5.60
N ILE A 603 -8.86 -17.69 -6.83
CA ILE A 603 -9.69 -18.81 -7.26
C ILE A 603 -8.86 -19.72 -8.17
N TYR A 604 -8.94 -21.02 -7.94
CA TYR A 604 -8.49 -22.02 -8.90
C TYR A 604 -9.66 -22.96 -9.14
N SER A 605 -9.98 -23.26 -10.39
CA SER A 605 -10.95 -24.29 -10.74
C SER A 605 -10.25 -25.48 -11.38
N THR A 606 -10.63 -26.69 -11.00
CA THR A 606 -10.17 -27.92 -11.68
C THR A 606 -10.63 -27.99 -13.13
N ASP A 607 -11.68 -27.24 -13.49
CA ASP A 607 -12.25 -27.17 -14.82
C ASP A 607 -11.73 -25.95 -15.62
N VAL A 608 -11.20 -26.21 -16.82
CA VAL A 608 -10.56 -25.19 -17.69
C VAL A 608 -11.56 -24.14 -18.17
N GLU A 609 -12.76 -24.56 -18.59
CA GLU A 609 -13.83 -23.65 -19.05
C GLU A 609 -14.22 -22.67 -17.94
N THR A 610 -14.34 -23.18 -16.70
CA THR A 610 -14.62 -22.35 -15.54
C THR A 610 -13.53 -21.30 -15.28
N ARG A 611 -12.24 -21.65 -15.43
CA ARG A 611 -11.14 -20.67 -15.28
C ARG A 611 -11.21 -19.58 -16.35
N ALA A 612 -11.38 -19.96 -17.62
CA ALA A 612 -11.51 -19.02 -18.72
C ALA A 612 -12.69 -18.06 -18.52
N GLN A 613 -13.82 -18.58 -18.05
CA GLN A 613 -15.04 -17.80 -17.83
C GLN A 613 -14.93 -16.85 -16.63
N LEU A 614 -14.24 -17.24 -15.56
CA LEU A 614 -13.94 -16.32 -14.46
C LEU A 614 -13.06 -15.14 -14.93
N LEU A 615 -12.10 -15.37 -15.82
CA LEU A 615 -11.28 -14.32 -16.43
C LEU A 615 -12.10 -13.41 -17.34
N GLU A 616 -12.98 -13.97 -18.18
CA GLU A 616 -13.92 -13.19 -19.02
C GLU A 616 -14.88 -12.32 -18.18
N LEU A 617 -15.24 -12.78 -16.99
CA LEU A 617 -16.05 -12.03 -16.03
C LEU A 617 -15.23 -11.04 -15.19
N GLY A 618 -14.01 -10.68 -15.59
CA GLY A 618 -13.25 -9.57 -15.02
C GLY A 618 -12.32 -9.93 -13.86
N ALA A 619 -12.21 -11.21 -13.48
CA ALA A 619 -11.17 -11.63 -12.55
C ALA A 619 -9.78 -11.55 -13.21
N GLN A 620 -8.75 -11.16 -12.45
CA GLN A 620 -7.42 -10.98 -13.01
C GLN A 620 -6.64 -12.30 -13.02
N PRO A 621 -5.83 -12.60 -14.04
CA PRO A 621 -4.94 -13.76 -13.98
C PRO A 621 -3.92 -13.55 -12.86
N LEU A 622 -3.75 -14.57 -12.02
CA LEU A 622 -2.64 -14.66 -11.10
C LEU A 622 -1.39 -14.89 -11.97
N ASN A 623 -0.45 -13.95 -11.98
CA ASN A 623 0.82 -14.10 -12.68
C ASN A 623 1.93 -14.11 -11.64
N VAL A 624 2.29 -15.29 -11.13
CA VAL A 624 3.35 -15.43 -10.10
C VAL A 624 4.75 -15.17 -10.67
N HIS A 625 4.93 -15.27 -11.99
CA HIS A 625 6.23 -15.13 -12.64
C HIS A 625 6.64 -13.68 -12.99
N SER A 626 5.82 -12.68 -12.65
CA SER A 626 6.15 -11.27 -12.92
C SER A 626 5.91 -10.29 -11.77
N SER A 627 5.26 -10.68 -10.65
CA SER A 627 4.79 -9.71 -9.64
C SER A 627 5.47 -9.74 -8.27
N ARG A 628 6.08 -10.84 -7.79
CA ARG A 628 6.60 -10.88 -6.41
C ARG A 628 7.89 -10.11 -6.17
N PRO A 629 8.97 -10.34 -6.93
CA PRO A 629 10.19 -9.59 -6.70
C PRO A 629 10.01 -8.15 -7.21
N GLU A 630 9.10 -7.92 -8.18
CA GLU A 630 8.75 -6.57 -8.63
C GLU A 630 7.95 -5.80 -7.54
N GLU A 631 6.83 -6.38 -7.06
CA GLU A 631 6.19 -6.23 -5.72
C GLU A 631 7.11 -5.61 -4.65
N SER A 632 8.02 -6.46 -4.20
CA SER A 632 8.95 -6.20 -3.11
C SER A 632 9.97 -5.11 -3.48
N ALA A 633 10.48 -5.10 -4.71
CA ALA A 633 11.34 -4.05 -5.23
C ALA A 633 10.71 -2.65 -5.12
N ILE A 634 9.43 -2.53 -5.47
CA ILE A 634 8.70 -1.25 -5.38
C ILE A 634 8.52 -0.86 -3.92
N ALA A 635 8.17 -1.82 -3.07
CA ALA A 635 8.02 -1.59 -1.65
C ALA A 635 9.36 -1.12 -1.03
N ALA A 636 10.49 -1.73 -1.40
CA ALA A 636 11.82 -1.30 -0.96
C ALA A 636 12.12 0.14 -1.38
N LEU A 637 11.86 0.50 -2.65
CA LEU A 637 12.03 1.87 -3.15
C LEU A 637 11.10 2.87 -2.45
N ALA A 638 9.83 2.52 -2.28
CA ALA A 638 8.81 3.37 -1.66
C ALA A 638 9.03 3.56 -0.15
N ASN A 639 9.50 2.52 0.55
CA ASN A 639 9.74 2.55 2.00
C ASN A 639 11.14 3.08 2.36
N TRP A 640 12.05 3.23 1.39
CA TRP A 640 13.36 3.80 1.65
C TRP A 640 13.22 5.20 2.27
N PRO A 641 13.73 5.47 3.48
CA PRO A 641 13.36 6.67 4.22
C PRO A 641 14.11 7.93 3.78
N HIS A 642 15.20 7.79 3.01
CA HIS A 642 16.00 8.93 2.57
C HIS A 642 15.62 9.35 1.14
N ARG A 643 15.15 10.59 1.00
CA ARG A 643 14.78 11.21 -0.27
C ARG A 643 15.77 12.30 -0.63
N LEU A 644 15.85 12.63 -1.92
CA LEU A 644 16.76 13.68 -2.36
C LEU A 644 16.41 15.03 -1.71
N ALA A 645 15.13 15.29 -1.48
CA ALA A 645 14.62 16.45 -0.73
C ALA A 645 15.34 16.65 0.61
N ASP A 646 15.57 15.58 1.36
CA ASP A 646 16.16 15.60 2.71
C ASP A 646 17.61 16.10 2.70
N LEU A 647 18.29 15.95 1.57
CA LEU A 647 19.67 16.41 1.40
C LEU A 647 19.78 17.91 1.02
N GLY A 648 18.64 18.60 0.85
CA GLY A 648 18.57 20.01 0.48
C GLY A 648 19.25 20.30 -0.87
N PRO A 649 18.77 19.69 -1.97
CA PRO A 649 19.39 19.80 -3.27
C PRO A 649 19.22 21.21 -3.84
N ARG A 650 20.29 21.76 -4.41
CA ARG A 650 20.24 23.04 -5.12
C ARG A 650 20.20 22.71 -6.61
N ILE A 651 19.05 22.95 -7.24
CA ILE A 651 18.73 22.48 -8.59
C ILE A 651 18.45 23.66 -9.51
N THR A 652 18.89 23.58 -10.77
CA THR A 652 18.60 24.56 -11.81
C THR A 652 18.18 23.89 -13.11
N ALA A 653 17.27 24.56 -13.84
CA ALA A 653 16.90 24.18 -15.21
C ALA A 653 17.90 24.67 -16.26
N GLY A 654 18.81 25.57 -15.91
CA GLY A 654 19.70 26.23 -16.88
C GLY A 654 18.92 27.12 -17.85
N PHE A 655 19.46 27.34 -19.04
CA PHE A 655 18.89 28.32 -19.96
C PHE A 655 17.76 27.74 -20.83
N HIS A 656 16.66 28.49 -20.94
CA HIS A 656 15.69 28.27 -22.00
C HIS A 656 16.27 28.75 -23.34
N GLU A 657 16.28 27.90 -24.36
CA GLU A 657 17.03 28.14 -25.60
C GLU A 657 16.63 29.44 -26.29
N LYS A 658 15.33 29.60 -26.59
CA LYS A 658 14.81 30.80 -27.26
C LYS A 658 15.02 32.07 -26.45
N ASN A 659 14.86 31.99 -25.13
CA ASN A 659 14.90 33.16 -24.25
C ASN A 659 16.35 33.59 -24.02
N GLY A 660 17.26 32.63 -23.88
CA GLY A 660 18.69 32.90 -23.73
C GLY A 660 19.31 33.53 -24.98
N ILE A 661 18.87 33.09 -26.18
CA ILE A 661 19.26 33.73 -27.44
C ILE A 661 18.69 35.15 -27.53
N ALA A 662 17.40 35.34 -27.24
CA ALA A 662 16.77 36.65 -27.28
C ALA A 662 17.38 37.64 -26.27
N ALA A 663 17.78 37.16 -25.10
CA ALA A 663 18.47 37.94 -24.07
C ALA A 663 19.98 38.16 -24.36
N GLY A 664 20.51 37.58 -25.46
CA GLY A 664 21.90 37.74 -25.87
C GLY A 664 22.91 36.98 -25.01
N PHE A 665 22.49 35.97 -24.24
CA PHE A 665 23.40 35.17 -23.41
C PHE A 665 24.26 34.20 -24.22
N PHE A 666 23.73 33.68 -25.32
CA PHE A 666 24.44 32.81 -26.27
C PHE A 666 23.79 32.85 -27.65
N ALA A 667 24.53 32.41 -28.67
CA ALA A 667 24.06 32.31 -30.05
C ALA A 667 24.43 30.96 -30.67
N TRP A 668 23.70 30.56 -31.71
CA TRP A 668 24.06 29.41 -32.54
C TRP A 668 25.38 29.70 -33.27
N ASN A 669 26.46 29.07 -32.82
CA ASN A 669 27.80 29.21 -33.39
C ASN A 669 28.59 27.92 -33.12
N PRO A 670 28.32 26.85 -33.87
CA PRO A 670 28.90 25.55 -33.58
C PRO A 670 30.41 25.51 -33.74
N GLY A 671 31.08 24.76 -32.86
CA GLY A 671 32.51 24.52 -32.98
C GLY A 671 33.20 24.17 -31.65
N PRO A 672 34.54 24.08 -31.67
CA PRO A 672 35.33 23.91 -30.46
C PRO A 672 35.27 25.16 -29.56
N VAL A 673 35.53 24.97 -28.28
CA VAL A 673 35.62 26.04 -27.28
C VAL A 673 36.89 25.84 -26.45
N GLU A 674 37.45 26.93 -25.93
CA GLU A 674 38.75 26.91 -25.24
C GLU A 674 38.66 26.39 -23.80
N GLY A 675 37.51 26.53 -23.14
CA GLY A 675 37.33 26.11 -21.76
C GLY A 675 35.88 25.80 -21.40
N TRP A 676 35.70 25.19 -20.24
CA TRP A 676 34.39 24.75 -19.75
C TRP A 676 33.39 25.90 -19.55
N GLN A 677 33.85 27.12 -19.25
CA GLN A 677 33.04 28.32 -19.14
C GLN A 677 32.26 28.67 -20.42
N ASP A 678 32.73 28.19 -21.57
CA ASP A 678 32.14 28.42 -22.88
C ASP A 678 31.33 27.22 -23.41
N VAL A 679 31.35 26.12 -22.67
CA VAL A 679 30.55 24.93 -23.00
C VAL A 679 29.09 25.19 -22.66
N ILE A 680 28.21 24.97 -23.64
CA ILE A 680 26.76 24.89 -23.42
C ILE A 680 26.31 23.46 -23.76
N LEU A 681 25.98 22.69 -22.72
CA LEU A 681 25.58 21.29 -22.83
C LEU A 681 24.13 21.15 -23.29
N GLN A 682 23.89 20.13 -24.09
CA GLN A 682 22.56 19.64 -24.47
C GLN A 682 22.39 18.21 -23.96
N GLY A 683 21.14 17.78 -23.77
CA GLY A 683 20.82 16.45 -23.24
C GLY A 683 21.59 15.32 -23.90
N SER A 684 21.72 15.36 -25.22
CA SER A 684 22.40 14.33 -26.01
C SER A 684 23.90 14.15 -25.72
N PHE A 685 24.55 15.13 -25.10
CA PHE A 685 26.01 15.10 -24.88
C PHE A 685 26.42 14.20 -23.73
N ILE A 686 25.50 13.91 -22.80
CA ILE A 686 25.73 13.00 -21.67
C ILE A 686 24.94 11.69 -21.83
N SER A 687 25.41 10.63 -21.19
CA SER A 687 24.71 9.35 -21.00
C SER A 687 25.02 8.83 -19.59
N MET A 688 24.59 7.61 -19.24
CA MET A 688 24.81 6.98 -17.94
C MET A 688 26.27 7.06 -17.47
N ALA A 689 26.52 7.87 -16.43
CA ALA A 689 27.85 8.16 -15.90
C ALA A 689 28.90 8.48 -16.98
N THR A 690 28.46 9.08 -18.08
CA THR A 690 29.26 9.32 -19.29
C THR A 690 29.10 10.78 -19.71
N PRO A 691 29.93 11.70 -19.17
CA PRO A 691 29.82 13.12 -19.48
C PRO A 691 30.27 13.48 -20.89
N PHE A 692 31.10 12.63 -21.52
CA PHE A 692 31.54 12.76 -22.92
C PHE A 692 30.88 11.67 -23.78
N HIS A 693 29.56 11.64 -23.87
CA HIS A 693 28.86 10.62 -24.67
C HIS A 693 28.89 10.99 -26.16
N ARG A 694 28.49 12.21 -26.48
CA ARG A 694 28.42 12.72 -27.85
C ARG A 694 28.77 14.20 -27.93
N GLN A 695 29.13 14.64 -29.13
CA GLN A 695 29.34 16.05 -29.46
C GLN A 695 28.84 16.35 -30.89
N PRO A 696 28.55 17.61 -31.22
CA PRO A 696 28.20 17.98 -32.58
C PRO A 696 29.42 17.86 -33.50
N PRO A 697 29.22 17.64 -34.81
CA PRO A 697 30.27 17.75 -35.81
C PRO A 697 30.73 19.21 -35.93
N ALA A 698 31.81 19.46 -36.68
CA ALA A 698 32.39 20.81 -36.80
C ALA A 698 31.38 21.88 -37.29
N GLY A 699 30.42 21.50 -38.14
CA GLY A 699 29.36 22.38 -38.65
C GLY A 699 28.13 22.51 -37.75
N GLY A 700 28.11 21.85 -36.59
CA GLY A 700 26.94 21.75 -35.70
C GLY A 700 25.98 20.64 -36.06
N ALA A 701 25.09 20.30 -35.13
CA ALA A 701 24.08 19.27 -35.27
C ALA A 701 22.68 19.87 -35.02
N ARG A 702 21.80 19.83 -36.03
CA ARG A 702 20.40 20.28 -35.89
C ARG A 702 19.50 19.22 -35.25
N GLY A 703 19.93 17.96 -35.24
CA GLY A 703 19.21 16.85 -34.63
C GLY A 703 20.14 15.80 -34.03
N LEU A 704 19.58 14.91 -33.20
CA LEU A 704 20.33 13.91 -32.43
C LEU A 704 21.20 12.98 -33.31
N ARG A 705 20.73 12.66 -34.52
CA ARG A 705 21.39 11.71 -35.44
C ARG A 705 22.67 12.26 -36.06
N GLU A 706 22.86 13.58 -36.05
CA GLU A 706 24.04 14.25 -36.60
C GLU A 706 25.19 14.30 -35.57
N ASN A 707 24.91 14.04 -34.29
CA ASN A 707 25.93 14.03 -33.25
C ASN A 707 26.87 12.82 -33.36
N GLU A 708 28.16 13.07 -33.18
CA GLU A 708 29.24 12.09 -33.19
C GLU A 708 29.47 11.51 -31.80
N SER A 709 29.70 10.20 -31.70
CA SER A 709 30.10 9.54 -30.46
C SER A 709 31.56 9.82 -30.13
N TRP A 710 31.88 9.92 -28.84
CA TRP A 710 33.28 10.03 -28.39
C TRP A 710 33.93 8.65 -28.23
N ASN A 711 35.16 8.51 -28.70
CA ASN A 711 36.01 7.38 -28.35
C ASN A 711 36.78 7.69 -27.05
N HIS A 712 36.41 7.01 -25.97
CA HIS A 712 37.04 7.23 -24.65
C HIS A 712 38.50 6.76 -24.58
N LEU A 713 38.92 5.83 -25.45
CA LEU A 713 40.30 5.34 -25.49
C LEU A 713 41.28 6.43 -25.95
N SER A 714 40.83 7.33 -26.81
CA SER A 714 41.65 8.43 -27.38
C SER A 714 41.27 9.82 -26.86
N LEU A 715 40.40 9.89 -25.86
CA LEU A 715 39.96 11.16 -25.24
C LEU A 715 41.14 11.82 -24.51
N ALA A 716 41.57 12.99 -25.00
CA ALA A 716 42.68 13.76 -24.45
C ALA A 716 42.45 14.19 -22.99
N ALA A 717 43.54 14.36 -22.24
CA ALA A 717 43.47 14.70 -20.82
C ALA A 717 42.82 16.06 -20.54
N ASP A 718 42.94 17.00 -21.47
CA ASP A 718 42.41 18.37 -21.43
C ASP A 718 41.21 18.57 -22.36
N ALA A 719 40.58 17.49 -22.81
CA ALA A 719 39.49 17.56 -23.76
C ALA A 719 38.29 18.38 -23.24
N VAL A 720 37.79 19.26 -24.10
CA VAL A 720 36.57 20.06 -23.90
C VAL A 720 35.59 19.75 -25.04
N PRO A 721 34.29 19.50 -24.75
CA PRO A 721 33.35 19.13 -25.79
C PRO A 721 33.07 20.29 -26.75
N ARG A 722 32.93 19.98 -28.04
CA ARG A 722 32.33 20.92 -28.99
C ARG A 722 30.87 21.19 -28.61
N THR A 723 30.37 22.37 -28.94
CA THR A 723 28.97 22.74 -28.68
C THR A 723 28.36 23.43 -29.89
N ASN A 724 27.03 23.39 -29.97
CA ASN A 724 26.23 24.09 -31.00
C ASN A 724 26.06 25.59 -30.67
N TYR A 725 26.13 25.94 -29.38
CA TYR A 725 25.88 27.28 -28.89
C TYR A 725 27.14 27.84 -28.25
N ARG A 726 27.47 29.08 -28.54
CA ARG A 726 28.56 29.80 -27.85
C ARG A 726 28.01 30.97 -27.06
N PRO A 727 28.57 31.23 -25.87
CA PRO A 727 28.16 32.40 -25.12
C PRO A 727 28.44 33.71 -25.87
N THR A 728 27.57 34.69 -25.63
CA THR A 728 27.67 36.05 -26.19
C THR A 728 27.50 37.07 -25.08
N GLY A 729 27.83 38.34 -25.35
CA GLY A 729 27.74 39.42 -24.36
C GLY A 729 28.78 39.33 -23.24
N SER A 730 28.61 40.16 -22.19
CA SER A 730 29.54 40.20 -21.05
C SER A 730 29.36 39.01 -20.12
N ALA A 731 30.46 38.47 -19.59
CA ALA A 731 30.43 37.38 -18.61
C ALA A 731 29.60 37.74 -17.36
N ALA A 732 29.69 39.00 -16.91
CA ALA A 732 28.92 39.49 -15.76
C ALA A 732 27.39 39.43 -15.99
N SER A 733 26.92 39.82 -17.18
CA SER A 733 25.50 39.76 -17.51
C SER A 733 24.99 38.33 -17.54
N ARG A 734 25.81 37.39 -18.03
CA ARG A 734 25.46 35.96 -18.09
C ARG A 734 25.42 35.34 -16.70
N LEU A 735 26.48 35.56 -15.90
CA LEU A 735 26.59 35.07 -14.52
C LEU A 735 25.50 35.67 -13.63
N GLY A 736 25.05 36.90 -13.89
CA GLY A 736 23.90 37.51 -13.21
C GLY A 736 22.55 36.86 -13.54
N ALA A 737 22.44 36.16 -14.67
CA ALA A 737 21.24 35.42 -15.05
C ALA A 737 21.20 33.97 -14.52
N HIS A 738 22.28 33.50 -13.91
CA HIS A 738 22.31 32.18 -13.27
C HIS A 738 21.66 32.21 -11.89
N ASP A 739 20.98 31.12 -11.55
CA ASP A 739 20.63 30.83 -10.16
C ASP A 739 21.90 30.87 -9.30
N ARG A 740 21.80 31.50 -8.13
CA ARG A 740 22.89 31.59 -7.16
C ARG A 740 22.67 30.60 -6.04
N TRP A 741 23.73 29.87 -5.69
CA TRP A 741 23.70 28.82 -4.69
C TRP A 741 24.68 29.11 -3.56
N VAL A 742 24.25 28.87 -2.33
CA VAL A 742 25.07 29.00 -1.10
C VAL A 742 26.29 28.10 -1.18
N ASP A 743 27.50 28.63 -1.25
CA ASP A 743 28.70 27.82 -1.09
C ASP A 743 28.88 27.48 0.40
N HIS A 744 28.68 26.21 0.76
CA HIS A 744 28.67 25.77 2.15
C HIS A 744 30.04 25.83 2.81
N ASP A 745 31.12 25.59 2.06
CA ASP A 745 32.49 25.69 2.58
C ASP A 745 32.84 27.16 2.82
N ARG A 746 32.45 28.04 1.87
CA ARG A 746 32.60 29.48 2.05
C ARG A 746 31.75 30.01 3.20
N LEU A 747 30.51 29.54 3.36
CA LEU A 747 29.67 29.91 4.49
C LEU A 747 30.30 29.47 5.82
N HIS A 748 30.86 28.27 5.88
CA HIS A 748 31.59 27.79 7.05
C HIS A 748 32.82 28.65 7.36
N GLN A 749 33.58 29.04 6.33
CA GLN A 749 34.71 29.96 6.47
C GLN A 749 34.28 31.34 6.98
N LEU A 750 33.23 31.93 6.39
CA LEU A 750 32.70 33.24 6.79
C LEU A 750 32.18 33.25 8.23
N ARG A 751 31.53 32.17 8.68
CA ARG A 751 31.09 32.01 10.07
C ARG A 751 32.28 31.90 11.04
N GLY A 752 33.39 31.34 10.59
CA GLY A 752 34.62 31.19 11.37
C GLY A 752 35.52 32.41 11.36
N ASP A 753 35.24 33.42 10.52
CA ASP A 753 36.04 34.65 10.39
C ASP A 753 35.42 35.80 11.22
N PRO A 754 36.06 36.23 12.32
CA PRO A 754 35.55 37.32 13.16
C PRO A 754 35.32 38.63 12.40
N ALA A 755 36.13 38.93 11.37
CA ALA A 755 35.98 40.16 10.59
C ALA A 755 34.74 40.12 9.70
N ALA A 756 34.46 38.97 9.07
CA ALA A 756 33.27 38.78 8.26
C ALA A 756 31.99 38.83 9.11
N VAL A 757 32.00 38.21 10.29
CA VAL A 757 30.87 38.25 11.24
C VAL A 757 30.63 39.68 11.73
N LEU A 758 31.68 40.43 12.07
CA LEU A 758 31.57 41.84 12.49
C LEU A 758 30.98 42.72 11.38
N ALA A 759 31.42 42.54 10.13
CA ALA A 759 30.88 43.27 8.98
C ALA A 759 29.39 42.96 8.77
N ALA A 760 28.99 41.68 8.89
CA ALA A 760 27.59 41.29 8.80
C ALA A 760 26.73 41.89 9.94
N HIS A 761 27.24 41.94 11.17
CA HIS A 761 26.58 42.67 12.26
C HIS A 761 26.43 44.17 11.95
N ALA A 762 27.44 44.80 11.35
CA ALA A 762 27.38 46.21 10.96
C ALA A 762 26.30 46.45 9.90
N ASP A 763 26.23 45.60 8.86
CA ASP A 763 25.21 45.69 7.80
C ASP A 763 23.78 45.52 8.35
N VAL A 764 23.57 44.54 9.24
CA VAL A 764 22.27 44.35 9.92
C VAL A 764 21.91 45.56 10.77
N SER A 765 22.88 46.13 11.51
CA SER A 765 22.65 47.31 12.35
C SER A 765 22.29 48.55 11.53
N ALA A 766 22.80 48.65 10.29
CA ALA A 766 22.50 49.75 9.39
C ALA A 766 21.12 49.64 8.72
N THR A 767 20.61 48.41 8.55
CA THR A 767 19.33 48.14 7.87
C THR A 767 18.15 47.94 8.83
N ASP A 768 18.39 47.40 10.03
CA ASP A 768 17.38 47.19 11.06
C ASP A 768 17.95 47.47 12.48
N PRO A 769 17.92 48.74 12.91
CA PRO A 769 18.50 49.17 14.20
C PRO A 769 17.76 48.64 15.42
N GLU A 770 16.49 48.20 15.27
CA GLU A 770 15.63 47.80 16.39
C GLU A 770 15.69 46.30 16.71
N SER A 771 16.34 45.48 15.87
CA SER A 771 16.49 44.03 16.10
C SER A 771 17.30 43.72 17.38
N GLN A 772 16.75 42.85 18.25
CA GLN A 772 17.35 42.46 19.54
C GLN A 772 17.48 40.95 19.69
N GLY A 773 18.53 40.51 20.39
CA GLY A 773 18.71 39.11 20.77
C GLY A 773 18.78 38.15 19.58
N GLY A 774 18.07 37.02 19.66
CA GLY A 774 18.13 35.94 18.66
C GLY A 774 17.61 36.30 17.26
N ASP A 775 16.83 37.38 17.12
CA ASP A 775 16.38 37.87 15.80
C ASP A 775 17.56 38.49 15.02
N ARG A 776 18.44 39.18 15.73
CA ARG A 776 19.66 39.77 15.17
C ARG A 776 20.66 38.71 14.72
N ASP A 777 20.80 37.63 15.47
CA ASP A 777 21.67 36.50 15.09
C ASP A 777 21.17 35.81 13.80
N ASN A 778 19.84 35.68 13.64
CA ASN A 778 19.24 35.17 12.41
C ASN A 778 19.45 36.11 11.22
N ALA A 779 19.36 37.43 11.43
CA ALA A 779 19.62 38.43 10.40
C ALA A 779 21.09 38.41 9.94
N VAL A 780 22.04 38.29 10.88
CA VAL A 780 23.48 38.17 10.59
C VAL A 780 23.76 36.90 9.80
N GLU A 781 23.18 35.78 10.22
CA GLU A 781 23.26 34.51 9.50
C GLU A 781 22.70 34.61 8.07
N THR A 782 21.64 35.40 7.86
CA THR A 782 21.08 35.67 6.52
C THR A 782 22.06 36.44 5.64
N VAL A 783 22.74 37.46 6.18
CA VAL A 783 23.76 38.23 5.46
C VAL A 783 24.96 37.34 5.08
N LEU A 784 25.48 36.55 6.01
CA LEU A 784 26.58 35.61 5.75
C LEU A 784 26.20 34.57 4.69
N ARG A 785 24.96 34.05 4.73
CA ARG A 785 24.43 33.17 3.69
C ARG A 785 24.39 33.85 2.33
N ALA A 786 23.86 35.06 2.23
CA ALA A 786 23.82 35.81 0.98
C ALA A 786 25.23 36.04 0.39
N ALA A 787 26.18 36.45 1.24
CA ALA A 787 27.58 36.69 0.86
C ALA A 787 28.33 35.41 0.43
N SER A 788 27.88 34.24 0.90
CA SER A 788 28.44 32.94 0.50
C SER A 788 27.94 32.44 -0.86
N THR A 789 26.92 33.07 -1.46
CA THR A 789 26.34 32.55 -2.71
C THR A 789 27.26 32.77 -3.92
N ARG A 790 27.34 31.78 -4.80
CA ARG A 790 28.00 31.88 -6.11
C ARG A 790 27.12 31.30 -7.23
N PRO A 791 27.33 31.69 -8.50
CA PRO A 791 26.58 31.13 -9.64
C PRO A 791 26.59 29.60 -9.66
N CYS A 792 25.45 28.99 -10.00
CA CYS A 792 25.30 27.54 -10.03
C CYS A 792 26.33 26.85 -10.94
N SER A 793 26.77 27.51 -12.01
CA SER A 793 27.77 27.03 -12.97
C SER A 793 29.15 26.81 -12.36
N GLU A 794 29.48 27.39 -11.20
CA GLU A 794 30.78 27.28 -10.54
C GLU A 794 30.95 26.03 -9.64
N PHE A 795 29.91 25.21 -9.49
CA PHE A 795 29.96 23.98 -8.70
C PHE A 795 30.23 22.74 -9.57
N TYR A 796 30.77 21.67 -8.99
CA TYR A 796 30.56 20.33 -9.56
C TYR A 796 29.09 19.96 -9.39
N ARG A 797 28.48 19.43 -10.46
CA ARG A 797 27.04 19.11 -10.46
C ARG A 797 26.80 17.72 -11.01
N VAL A 798 25.76 17.07 -10.53
CA VAL A 798 25.13 15.96 -11.26
C VAL A 798 24.15 16.56 -12.26
N ALA A 799 24.31 16.21 -13.54
CA ALA A 799 23.42 16.60 -14.63
C ALA A 799 22.59 15.39 -15.06
N TRP A 800 21.30 15.59 -15.36
CA TRP A 800 20.47 14.55 -15.98
C TRP A 800 19.61 15.12 -17.11
N ARG A 801 19.23 14.26 -18.06
CA ARG A 801 18.28 14.61 -19.11
C ARG A 801 16.89 14.82 -18.51
N ALA A 802 16.28 15.97 -18.82
CA ALA A 802 14.97 16.30 -18.29
C ALA A 802 13.86 15.42 -18.88
N MET A 803 14.00 14.96 -20.13
CA MET A 803 13.03 14.08 -20.79
C MET A 803 13.30 12.62 -20.46
N VAL A 804 12.22 11.89 -20.12
CA VAL A 804 12.23 10.47 -19.77
C VAL A 804 11.60 9.68 -20.92
N SER A 805 12.40 8.85 -21.58
CA SER A 805 11.93 8.01 -22.69
C SER A 805 11.84 6.55 -22.24
N SER A 806 10.62 6.01 -22.18
CA SER A 806 10.36 4.63 -21.72
C SER A 806 10.71 3.55 -22.76
N ASP A 807 10.86 3.93 -24.03
CA ASP A 807 11.13 3.07 -25.19
C ASP A 807 12.63 2.94 -25.53
N THR A 808 13.51 3.53 -24.72
CA THR A 808 14.95 3.49 -24.91
C THR A 808 15.63 2.45 -24.02
N GLU A 809 16.94 2.24 -24.18
CA GLU A 809 17.73 1.30 -23.35
C GLU A 809 17.67 1.64 -21.85
N ARG A 810 17.71 2.93 -21.53
CA ARG A 810 17.76 3.50 -20.18
C ARG A 810 16.98 4.81 -20.18
N SER A 811 16.20 5.10 -19.14
CA SER A 811 15.38 6.31 -19.08
C SER A 811 16.01 7.40 -18.24
N LEU A 812 16.88 7.05 -17.29
CA LEU A 812 17.64 7.99 -16.48
C LEU A 812 19.08 8.10 -17.01
N HIS A 813 19.38 9.24 -17.65
CA HIS A 813 20.71 9.56 -18.18
C HIS A 813 21.34 10.65 -17.34
N ALA A 814 22.24 10.28 -16.42
CA ALA A 814 22.90 11.22 -15.52
C ALA A 814 24.42 11.10 -15.55
N ALA A 815 25.13 12.22 -15.41
CA ALA A 815 26.59 12.29 -15.34
C ALA A 815 27.06 13.52 -14.54
N LEU A 816 28.28 13.48 -14.02
CA LEU A 816 28.90 14.63 -13.36
C LEU A 816 29.42 15.64 -14.37
N VAL A 817 29.24 16.92 -14.08
CA VAL A 817 29.67 18.04 -14.92
C VAL A 817 30.57 18.97 -14.09
N PRO A 818 31.71 19.43 -14.63
CA PRO A 818 32.64 20.27 -13.88
C PRO A 818 32.18 21.74 -13.83
N PRO A 819 32.78 22.54 -12.93
CA PRO A 819 32.61 23.99 -12.93
C PRO A 819 32.85 24.63 -14.29
N GLY A 820 32.14 25.72 -14.57
CA GLY A 820 32.18 26.48 -15.81
C GLY A 820 31.10 26.06 -16.82
N ALA A 821 30.77 24.78 -16.90
CA ALA A 821 29.84 24.28 -17.91
C ALA A 821 28.43 24.86 -17.76
N ASN A 822 27.89 25.44 -18.83
CA ASN A 822 26.50 25.86 -18.93
C ASN A 822 25.66 24.75 -19.57
N HIS A 823 24.34 24.84 -19.46
CA HIS A 823 23.46 23.89 -20.14
C HIS A 823 22.12 24.52 -20.53
N LEU A 824 21.48 23.89 -21.52
CA LEU A 824 20.09 24.19 -21.88
C LEU A 824 19.13 23.44 -20.96
N HIS A 825 17.88 23.91 -20.92
CA HIS A 825 16.71 23.29 -20.29
C HIS A 825 16.38 21.86 -20.78
N THR A 826 17.13 21.29 -21.71
CA THR A 826 17.06 19.84 -22.01
C THR A 826 17.73 18.99 -20.92
N LEU A 827 18.52 19.63 -20.06
CA LEU A 827 19.15 19.07 -18.87
C LEU A 827 18.60 19.75 -17.61
N ARG A 828 18.74 19.07 -16.49
CA ARG A 828 18.70 19.65 -15.14
C ARG A 828 20.04 19.38 -14.47
N THR A 829 20.47 20.29 -13.60
CA THR A 829 21.69 20.07 -12.82
C THR A 829 21.48 20.36 -11.34
N CYS A 830 22.16 19.60 -10.48
CA CYS A 830 22.05 19.70 -9.04
C CYS A 830 23.42 19.66 -8.36
N ALA A 831 23.60 20.45 -7.31
CA ALA A 831 24.69 20.31 -6.33
C ALA A 831 24.12 20.14 -4.92
N LEU A 832 24.65 19.17 -4.18
CA LEU A 832 24.29 18.95 -2.78
C LEU A 832 25.24 19.71 -1.85
N ARG A 833 25.03 19.60 -0.54
CA ARG A 833 25.80 20.35 0.47
C ARG A 833 27.31 20.12 0.40
N SER A 834 27.74 18.96 -0.08
CA SER A 834 29.15 18.63 -0.30
C SER A 834 29.38 17.96 -1.67
N PRO A 835 30.60 18.03 -2.22
CA PRO A 835 30.97 17.30 -3.44
C PRO A 835 30.80 15.79 -3.27
N ARG A 836 31.13 15.23 -2.11
CA ARG A 836 30.90 13.82 -1.76
C ARG A 836 29.45 13.39 -1.96
N LEU A 837 28.49 14.12 -1.40
CA LEU A 837 27.06 13.82 -1.56
C LEU A 837 26.62 13.96 -3.02
N THR A 838 27.11 14.98 -3.72
CA THR A 838 26.81 15.20 -5.14
C THR A 838 27.26 14.01 -6.00
N VAL A 839 28.44 13.46 -5.74
CA VAL A 839 28.98 12.28 -6.43
C VAL A 839 28.18 11.02 -6.07
N LEU A 840 27.83 10.81 -4.81
CA LEU A 840 27.00 9.67 -4.42
C LEU A 840 25.63 9.69 -5.09
N THR A 841 24.99 10.86 -5.16
CA THR A 841 23.73 11.02 -5.91
C THR A 841 23.91 10.69 -7.39
N ALA A 842 25.03 11.09 -8.02
CA ALA A 842 25.32 10.69 -9.40
C ALA A 842 25.48 9.16 -9.55
N GLY A 843 26.08 8.49 -8.57
CA GLY A 843 26.18 7.03 -8.52
C GLY A 843 24.81 6.35 -8.41
N PHE A 844 23.95 6.85 -7.51
CA PHE A 844 22.56 6.40 -7.40
C PHE A 844 21.82 6.57 -8.74
N PHE A 845 21.94 7.73 -9.38
CA PHE A 845 21.25 8.04 -10.63
C PHE A 845 21.75 7.22 -11.83
N ALA A 846 22.93 6.59 -11.74
CA ALA A 846 23.42 5.68 -12.77
C ALA A 846 22.81 4.26 -12.66
N SER A 847 22.18 3.92 -11.53
CA SER A 847 21.75 2.56 -11.21
C SER A 847 20.40 2.17 -11.82
N LEU A 848 20.23 0.87 -12.10
CA LEU A 848 18.96 0.28 -12.54
C LEU A 848 17.80 0.49 -11.55
N PRO A 849 17.95 0.35 -10.21
CA PRO A 849 16.85 0.61 -9.29
C PRO A 849 16.20 2.00 -9.42
N LEU A 850 17.00 3.05 -9.62
CA LEU A 850 16.47 4.40 -9.80
C LEU A 850 15.87 4.63 -11.19
N ASP A 851 16.47 4.07 -12.24
CA ASP A 851 15.89 4.11 -13.59
C ASP A 851 14.56 3.34 -13.63
N TYR A 852 14.48 2.20 -12.93
CA TYR A 852 13.28 1.38 -12.78
C TYR A 852 12.15 2.19 -12.13
N LEU A 853 12.42 2.89 -11.02
CA LEU A 853 11.45 3.76 -10.37
C LEU A 853 10.90 4.83 -11.33
N LEU A 854 11.80 5.46 -12.09
CA LEU A 854 11.44 6.51 -13.04
C LEU A 854 10.57 5.97 -14.18
N ARG A 855 10.94 4.85 -14.80
CA ARG A 855 10.10 4.13 -15.78
C ARG A 855 8.75 3.74 -15.18
N ARG A 856 8.78 3.27 -13.93
CA ARG A 856 7.67 2.99 -13.00
C ARG A 856 6.60 4.07 -13.05
N SER A 857 7.06 5.28 -12.76
CA SER A 857 6.22 6.45 -12.50
C SER A 857 5.41 6.91 -13.71
N GLY A 858 5.77 6.51 -14.94
CA GLY A 858 5.13 6.99 -16.16
C GLY A 858 5.38 8.48 -16.46
N ARG A 859 6.26 9.14 -15.71
CA ARG A 859 6.59 10.56 -15.89
C ARG A 859 7.27 10.79 -17.24
N ALA A 860 6.82 11.79 -17.99
CA ALA A 860 7.44 12.20 -19.25
C ALA A 860 8.72 13.04 -19.03
N HIS A 861 8.80 13.72 -17.88
CA HIS A 861 9.92 14.56 -17.50
C HIS A 861 10.34 14.32 -16.05
N LEU A 862 11.63 14.41 -15.77
CA LEU A 862 12.18 14.45 -14.41
C LEU A 862 12.67 15.88 -14.16
N ASP A 863 11.74 16.75 -13.75
CA ASP A 863 12.01 18.17 -13.53
C ASP A 863 12.49 18.47 -12.09
N THR A 864 12.69 19.75 -11.79
CA THR A 864 13.24 20.29 -10.54
C THR A 864 12.44 19.89 -9.29
N SER A 865 11.11 19.86 -9.37
CA SER A 865 10.25 19.36 -8.29
C SER A 865 10.26 17.84 -8.21
N ASP A 866 10.11 17.15 -9.33
CA ASP A 866 9.85 15.71 -9.33
C ASP A 866 11.06 14.87 -8.90
N VAL A 867 12.27 15.42 -9.07
CA VAL A 867 13.52 14.77 -8.68
C VAL A 867 13.68 14.72 -7.15
N THR A 868 12.98 15.55 -6.39
CA THR A 868 13.12 15.60 -4.92
C THR A 868 12.62 14.31 -4.25
N ASP A 869 11.69 13.60 -4.90
CA ASP A 869 11.13 12.33 -4.42
C ASP A 869 12.04 11.12 -4.70
N MET A 870 13.13 11.29 -5.44
CA MET A 870 14.01 10.17 -5.78
C MET A 870 14.72 9.63 -4.53
N PRO A 871 14.89 8.30 -4.39
CA PRO A 871 15.71 7.72 -3.33
C PRO A 871 17.12 8.31 -3.30
N ALA A 872 17.62 8.60 -2.10
CA ALA A 872 18.91 9.24 -1.91
C ALA A 872 19.87 8.38 -1.06
N PRO A 873 21.20 8.55 -1.25
CA PRO A 873 22.21 7.91 -0.40
C PRO A 873 22.10 8.38 1.05
N SER A 874 22.28 7.45 1.99
CA SER A 874 22.46 7.75 3.42
C SER A 874 23.94 8.04 3.73
N PRO A 875 24.30 9.20 4.28
CA PRO A 875 25.70 9.53 4.59
C PRO A 875 26.31 8.55 5.60
N GLY A 876 27.56 8.14 5.38
CA GLY A 876 28.29 7.24 6.29
C GLY A 876 27.96 5.76 6.13
N HIS A 877 27.28 5.37 5.05
CA HIS A 877 26.99 3.97 4.77
C HIS A 877 28.28 3.21 4.41
N PRO A 878 28.44 1.93 4.81
CA PRO A 878 29.70 1.20 4.57
C PRO A 878 30.08 0.99 3.09
N LEU A 879 29.10 1.02 2.17
CA LEU A 879 29.35 0.91 0.73
C LEU A 879 29.64 2.25 0.04
N GLU A 880 29.69 3.35 0.80
CA GLU A 880 29.92 4.70 0.27
C GLU A 880 31.21 4.81 -0.53
N SER A 881 32.32 4.31 0.02
CA SER A 881 33.64 4.37 -0.61
C SER A 881 33.67 3.60 -1.94
N ALA A 882 33.05 2.42 -1.99
CA ALA A 882 32.98 1.59 -3.18
C ALA A 882 32.14 2.24 -4.31
N LEU A 883 31.04 2.93 -3.95
CA LEU A 883 30.21 3.66 -4.92
C LEU A 883 30.92 4.92 -5.44
N LEU A 884 31.59 5.68 -4.55
CA LEU A 884 32.37 6.86 -4.93
C LEU A 884 33.44 6.51 -5.98
N LEU A 885 34.24 5.46 -5.73
CA LEU A 885 35.32 5.04 -6.63
C LEU A 885 34.78 4.76 -8.05
N ARG A 886 33.76 3.91 -8.17
CA ARG A 886 33.17 3.52 -9.47
C ARG A 886 32.55 4.73 -10.18
N THR A 887 31.83 5.57 -9.44
CA THR A 887 31.19 6.77 -9.99
C THR A 887 32.22 7.78 -10.49
N LEU A 888 33.27 8.06 -9.71
CA LEU A 888 34.33 8.98 -10.10
C LEU A 888 35.12 8.44 -11.30
N ARG A 889 35.51 7.17 -11.30
CA ARG A 889 36.26 6.61 -12.44
C ARG A 889 35.46 6.60 -13.75
N LEU A 890 34.13 6.51 -13.68
CA LEU A 890 33.27 6.64 -14.86
C LEU A 890 33.17 8.09 -15.38
N ASN A 891 33.18 9.07 -14.47
CA ASN A 891 32.90 10.48 -14.80
C ASN A 891 34.14 11.37 -14.95
N CYS A 892 35.20 11.17 -14.15
CA CYS A 892 36.42 11.98 -14.12
C CYS A 892 37.33 11.68 -15.32
N GLN A 893 36.84 11.97 -16.52
CA GLN A 893 37.46 11.59 -17.79
C GLN A 893 38.59 12.54 -18.25
N THR A 894 38.62 13.77 -17.71
CA THR A 894 39.59 14.81 -18.06
C THR A 894 40.10 15.52 -16.80
N ASN A 895 41.15 16.33 -16.95
CA ASN A 895 41.82 17.09 -15.89
C ASN A 895 40.89 18.13 -15.22
N ALA A 896 39.78 18.49 -15.86
CA ALA A 896 38.73 19.34 -15.27
C ALA A 896 38.10 18.73 -14.00
N TYR A 897 38.25 17.43 -13.79
CA TYR A 897 37.80 16.72 -12.59
C TYR A 897 38.93 16.44 -11.59
N ALA A 898 40.17 16.84 -11.87
CA ALA A 898 41.31 16.58 -11.00
C ALA A 898 41.12 17.16 -9.57
N PRO A 899 40.57 18.38 -9.38
CA PRO A 899 40.27 18.88 -8.04
C PRO A 899 39.27 18.00 -7.28
N LEU A 900 38.16 17.61 -7.92
CA LEU A 900 37.15 16.74 -7.32
C LEU A 900 37.72 15.36 -6.94
N TRP A 901 38.56 14.79 -7.81
CA TRP A 901 39.22 13.52 -7.55
C TRP A 901 40.17 13.62 -6.34
N GLN A 902 41.01 14.65 -6.30
CA GLN A 902 41.96 14.90 -5.21
C GLN A 902 41.24 15.11 -3.87
N GLU A 903 40.14 15.88 -3.87
CA GLU A 903 39.34 16.16 -2.69
C GLU A 903 38.70 14.90 -2.10
N LEU A 904 38.18 14.01 -2.96
CA LEU A 904 37.41 12.83 -2.54
C LEU A 904 38.24 11.56 -2.43
N TYR A 905 39.51 11.59 -2.80
CA TYR A 905 40.39 10.43 -2.78
C TYR A 905 40.44 9.77 -1.40
N ASP A 906 40.18 8.46 -1.37
CA ASP A 906 40.32 7.63 -0.19
C ASP A 906 41.47 6.61 -0.40
N PRO A 907 42.48 6.56 0.48
CA PRO A 907 43.57 5.59 0.38
C PRO A 907 43.10 4.12 0.33
N SER A 908 41.94 3.80 0.92
CA SER A 908 41.36 2.45 0.91
C SER A 908 40.98 1.97 -0.50
N TRP A 909 40.80 2.88 -1.47
CA TRP A 909 40.48 2.51 -2.86
C TRP A 909 41.56 1.66 -3.52
N ARG A 910 42.81 1.72 -3.05
CA ARG A 910 43.91 0.87 -3.55
C ARG A 910 43.79 -0.59 -3.11
N GLN A 911 42.85 -0.90 -2.22
CA GLN A 911 42.58 -2.24 -1.71
C GLN A 911 41.22 -2.77 -2.18
N ASP A 912 40.42 -1.95 -2.89
CA ASP A 912 39.14 -2.41 -3.45
C ASP A 912 39.37 -3.31 -4.67
N ALA A 913 38.38 -4.12 -5.01
CA ALA A 913 38.41 -5.03 -6.15
C ALA A 913 37.04 -5.07 -6.84
N TRP A 914 37.06 -5.51 -8.10
CA TRP A 914 35.85 -5.88 -8.82
C TRP A 914 35.07 -6.94 -8.03
N ALA A 915 33.83 -6.61 -7.68
CA ALA A 915 32.91 -7.49 -6.97
C ALA A 915 32.45 -8.68 -7.83
N ALA A 916 32.32 -8.50 -9.15
CA ALA A 916 31.96 -9.57 -10.09
C ALA A 916 33.18 -10.28 -10.70
N ALA A 917 34.40 -10.10 -10.15
CA ALA A 917 35.63 -10.67 -10.71
C ALA A 917 35.58 -12.19 -10.96
N ALA A 918 34.79 -12.93 -10.16
CA ALA A 918 34.64 -14.38 -10.27
C ALA A 918 33.98 -14.85 -11.59
N VAL A 919 33.18 -14.00 -12.23
CA VAL A 919 32.46 -14.32 -13.48
C VAL A 919 32.99 -13.57 -14.70
N TRP A 920 34.07 -12.81 -14.53
CA TRP A 920 34.74 -12.07 -15.58
C TRP A 920 36.05 -12.72 -16.03
N PRO A 921 36.55 -12.39 -17.23
CA PRO A 921 37.84 -12.90 -17.69
C PRO A 921 38.97 -12.53 -16.73
N LYS A 922 39.90 -13.47 -16.50
CA LYS A 922 41.10 -13.23 -15.68
C LYS A 922 42.01 -12.12 -16.23
N SER A 923 41.88 -11.78 -17.52
CA SER A 923 42.58 -10.67 -18.17
C SER A 923 41.98 -9.29 -17.87
N THR A 924 40.87 -9.23 -17.13
CA THR A 924 40.26 -7.95 -16.71
C THR A 924 41.25 -7.16 -15.84
N PRO A 925 41.63 -5.94 -16.23
CA PRO A 925 42.51 -5.11 -15.40
C PRO A 925 41.90 -4.85 -14.02
N PRO A 926 42.70 -4.88 -12.94
CA PRO A 926 42.24 -4.54 -11.60
C PRO A 926 41.50 -3.20 -11.52
N LEU A 927 40.48 -3.11 -10.65
CA LEU A 927 39.77 -1.86 -10.37
C LEU A 927 40.70 -0.78 -9.81
N THR A 928 41.84 -1.18 -9.24
CA THR A 928 42.85 -0.32 -8.62
C THR A 928 43.83 0.30 -9.61
N ASP A 929 43.86 -0.18 -10.86
CA ASP A 929 44.80 0.32 -11.86
C ASP A 929 44.51 1.80 -12.16
N GLY A 930 45.57 2.63 -12.07
CA GLY A 930 45.47 4.09 -12.25
C GLY A 930 44.93 4.86 -11.03
N VAL A 931 44.65 4.20 -9.90
CA VAL A 931 44.10 4.82 -8.68
C VAL A 931 45.21 5.38 -7.77
N GLY A 932 45.28 6.71 -7.69
CA GLY A 932 46.17 7.44 -6.78
C GLY A 932 45.58 8.77 -6.32
N PRO A 933 46.25 9.51 -5.42
CA PRO A 933 45.73 10.77 -4.88
C PRO A 933 45.61 11.87 -5.94
N ALA A 934 46.47 11.86 -6.96
CA ALA A 934 46.38 12.79 -8.09
C ALA A 934 45.72 12.12 -9.30
N TRP A 935 44.81 12.83 -9.95
CA TRP A 935 44.22 12.42 -11.21
C TRP A 935 45.28 12.43 -12.34
N ASN A 936 45.25 11.41 -13.20
CA ASN A 936 46.04 11.33 -14.43
C ASN A 936 45.25 10.58 -15.54
N GLY A 937 45.88 10.40 -16.70
CA GLY A 937 45.24 9.77 -17.88
C GLY A 937 44.73 8.34 -17.66
N ASP A 938 45.31 7.60 -16.71
CA ASP A 938 45.00 6.21 -16.38
C ASP A 938 43.93 6.08 -15.28
N THR A 939 43.65 7.17 -14.55
CA THR A 939 42.60 7.21 -13.53
C THR A 939 41.21 6.81 -14.03
N PRO A 940 40.68 7.36 -15.15
CA PRO A 940 39.34 7.00 -15.62
C PRO A 940 39.24 5.60 -16.23
N LEU A 941 38.06 4.99 -16.12
CA LEU A 941 37.70 3.78 -16.88
C LEU A 941 37.36 4.16 -18.32
N ARG A 942 38.20 3.74 -19.27
CA ARG A 942 38.10 4.09 -20.71
C ARG A 942 37.63 2.96 -21.61
N THR A 943 37.98 1.70 -21.32
CA THR A 943 37.56 0.57 -22.13
C THR A 943 36.06 0.32 -21.99
N GLU A 944 35.43 -0.15 -23.06
CA GLU A 944 33.97 -0.34 -23.11
C GLU A 944 33.52 -1.41 -22.11
N PHE A 945 34.33 -2.47 -21.96
CA PHE A 945 34.10 -3.49 -20.94
C PHE A 945 34.18 -2.89 -19.53
N ALA A 946 35.25 -2.18 -19.17
CA ALA A 946 35.44 -1.72 -17.79
C ALA A 946 34.41 -0.65 -17.40
N ARG A 947 33.98 0.19 -18.35
CA ARG A 947 32.85 1.10 -18.14
C ARG A 947 31.54 0.36 -17.88
N ARG A 948 31.24 -0.69 -18.66
CA ARG A 948 30.05 -1.53 -18.45
C ARG A 948 30.13 -2.28 -17.11
N ALA A 949 31.28 -2.86 -16.79
CA ALA A 949 31.56 -3.56 -15.54
C ALA A 949 31.25 -2.67 -14.31
N ALA A 950 31.71 -1.41 -14.31
CA ALA A 950 31.40 -0.47 -13.26
C ALA A 950 29.90 -0.17 -13.14
N LEU A 951 29.17 -0.05 -14.25
CA LEU A 951 27.71 0.12 -14.22
C LEU A 951 26.99 -1.11 -13.65
N VAL A 952 27.43 -2.32 -14.00
CA VAL A 952 26.89 -3.58 -13.43
C VAL A 952 27.05 -3.60 -11.92
N GLU A 953 28.25 -3.25 -11.44
CA GLU A 953 28.49 -3.21 -10.00
C GLU A 953 27.75 -2.08 -9.30
N ILE A 954 27.56 -0.91 -9.94
CA ILE A 954 26.72 0.16 -9.40
C ILE A 954 25.26 -0.32 -9.24
N ASP A 955 24.72 -1.05 -10.20
CA ASP A 955 23.35 -1.60 -10.10
C ASP A 955 23.21 -2.52 -8.88
N ALA A 956 24.14 -3.44 -8.70
CA ALA A 956 24.14 -4.37 -7.57
C ALA A 956 24.41 -3.66 -6.23
N LEU A 957 25.37 -2.75 -6.19
CA LEU A 957 25.74 -1.99 -4.99
C LEU A 957 24.58 -1.16 -4.49
N VAL A 958 23.93 -0.40 -5.38
CA VAL A 958 22.77 0.43 -5.02
C VAL A 958 21.56 -0.44 -4.64
N ALA A 959 21.36 -1.58 -5.29
CA ALA A 959 20.33 -2.54 -4.88
C ALA A 959 20.54 -3.02 -3.42
N VAL A 960 21.75 -3.46 -3.07
CA VAL A 960 22.11 -3.85 -1.69
C VAL A 960 21.92 -2.69 -0.71
N TRP A 961 22.31 -1.48 -1.11
CA TRP A 961 22.14 -0.30 -0.27
C TRP A 961 20.66 -0.02 0.03
N LEU A 962 19.79 -0.15 -0.97
CA LEU A 962 18.35 0.11 -0.87
C LEU A 962 17.55 -1.04 -0.21
N GLY A 963 18.19 -2.16 0.14
CA GLY A 963 17.48 -3.32 0.67
C GLY A 963 16.84 -4.21 -0.39
N ILE A 964 17.20 -4.03 -1.65
CA ILE A 964 16.67 -4.79 -2.79
C ILE A 964 17.48 -6.08 -2.94
N SER A 965 16.79 -7.23 -2.96
CA SER A 965 17.41 -8.53 -3.13
C SER A 965 17.88 -8.77 -4.57
N VAL A 966 18.72 -9.79 -4.75
CA VAL A 966 19.25 -10.14 -6.07
C VAL A 966 18.15 -10.54 -7.06
N ASP A 967 17.12 -11.25 -6.58
CA ASP A 967 16.00 -11.68 -7.42
C ASP A 967 15.09 -10.50 -7.78
N GLU A 968 14.96 -9.53 -6.89
CA GLU A 968 14.21 -8.29 -7.12
C GLU A 968 14.87 -7.42 -8.18
N VAL A 969 16.18 -7.18 -8.11
CA VAL A 969 16.89 -6.39 -9.14
C VAL A 969 16.93 -7.11 -10.49
N VAL A 970 17.02 -8.45 -10.50
CA VAL A 970 16.89 -9.24 -11.74
C VAL A 970 15.49 -9.15 -12.32
N ALA A 971 14.44 -9.18 -11.49
CA ALA A 971 13.07 -8.99 -11.96
C ALA A 971 12.83 -7.58 -12.50
N MET A 972 13.35 -6.53 -11.84
CA MET A 972 13.33 -5.17 -12.38
C MET A 972 13.95 -5.10 -13.77
N TYR A 973 15.12 -5.74 -13.94
CA TYR A 973 15.85 -5.83 -15.21
C TYR A 973 15.02 -6.53 -16.28
N ASP A 974 14.46 -7.71 -15.96
CA ASP A 974 13.68 -8.54 -16.87
C ASP A 974 12.37 -7.83 -17.31
N SER A 975 11.71 -7.07 -16.41
CA SER A 975 10.39 -6.48 -16.68
C SER A 975 10.41 -5.13 -17.41
N LYS A 976 11.38 -4.24 -17.10
CA LYS A 976 11.36 -2.84 -17.60
C LYS A 976 12.51 -2.45 -18.53
N PHE A 977 13.44 -3.36 -18.82
CA PHE A 977 14.61 -3.07 -19.67
C PHE A 977 14.78 -4.01 -20.88
N PRO A 978 13.71 -4.26 -21.69
CA PRO A 978 13.79 -5.20 -22.82
C PRO A 978 14.73 -4.73 -23.94
N VAL A 979 14.98 -3.42 -24.07
CA VAL A 979 15.94 -2.88 -25.05
C VAL A 979 17.38 -3.15 -24.61
N LEU A 980 17.68 -2.94 -23.32
CA LEU A 980 18.99 -3.25 -22.73
C LEU A 980 19.30 -4.74 -22.82
N GLN A 981 18.34 -5.60 -22.47
CA GLN A 981 18.47 -7.05 -22.59
C GLN A 981 18.88 -7.48 -24.00
N ARG A 982 18.10 -7.05 -24.99
CA ARG A 982 18.35 -7.38 -26.41
C ARG A 982 19.71 -6.88 -26.90
N ASN A 983 20.15 -5.70 -26.43
CA ASN A 983 21.44 -5.14 -26.79
C ASN A 983 22.59 -5.94 -26.19
N GLU A 984 22.48 -6.36 -24.93
CA GLU A 984 23.54 -7.09 -24.23
C GLU A 984 23.60 -8.59 -24.57
N GLU A 985 22.48 -9.24 -24.90
CA GLU A 985 22.45 -10.65 -25.34
C GLU A 985 23.33 -10.91 -26.58
N SER A 986 23.53 -9.86 -27.39
CA SER A 986 24.36 -9.85 -28.58
C SER A 986 25.58 -8.93 -28.43
N MET A 987 26.13 -8.83 -27.22
CA MET A 987 27.31 -8.03 -26.90
C MET A 987 28.46 -8.91 -26.41
N TRP A 988 29.61 -8.76 -27.04
CA TRP A 988 30.86 -9.44 -26.71
C TRP A 988 31.97 -8.43 -26.47
N PHE A 989 32.98 -8.86 -25.72
CA PHE A 989 34.17 -8.07 -25.43
C PHE A 989 35.41 -8.91 -25.73
N ASP A 990 36.44 -8.26 -26.26
CA ASP A 990 37.73 -8.88 -26.44
C ASP A 990 38.59 -8.80 -25.18
N ALA A 991 39.76 -9.45 -25.18
CA ALA A 991 40.66 -9.48 -24.03
C ALA A 991 41.22 -8.10 -23.63
N THR A 992 41.12 -7.10 -24.51
CA THR A 992 41.50 -5.69 -24.23
C THR A 992 40.31 -4.84 -23.77
N GLY A 993 39.11 -5.42 -23.71
CA GLY A 993 37.88 -4.76 -23.29
C GLY A 993 37.18 -3.97 -24.38
N ARG A 994 37.52 -4.19 -25.66
CA ARG A 994 36.81 -3.59 -26.81
C ARG A 994 35.54 -4.35 -27.10
N ARG A 995 34.46 -3.62 -27.41
CA ARG A 995 33.14 -4.20 -27.65
C ARG A 995 32.97 -4.68 -29.09
N ILE A 996 32.21 -5.77 -29.25
CA ILE A 996 31.71 -6.30 -30.51
C ILE A 996 30.20 -6.50 -30.33
N ALA A 997 29.38 -5.78 -31.09
CA ALA A 997 27.93 -5.83 -30.99
C ALA A 997 27.25 -6.04 -32.33
N LYS A 998 26.08 -6.70 -32.31
CA LYS A 998 25.27 -6.95 -33.52
C LYS A 998 24.62 -5.70 -34.10
N GLN A 999 24.12 -4.84 -33.22
CA GLN A 999 23.32 -3.68 -33.61
C GLN A 999 24.22 -2.49 -33.93
N HIS A 1000 24.01 -1.84 -35.09
CA HIS A 1000 24.86 -0.74 -35.56
C HIS A 1000 24.99 0.41 -34.54
N HIS A 1001 23.91 0.75 -33.83
CA HIS A 1001 23.91 1.81 -32.83
C HIS A 1001 24.63 1.42 -31.51
N GLN A 1002 25.01 0.15 -31.35
CA GLN A 1002 25.75 -0.40 -30.22
C GLN A 1002 27.17 -0.84 -30.57
N HIS A 1003 27.61 -0.60 -31.81
CA HIS A 1003 28.95 -0.97 -32.25
C HIS A 1003 30.03 -0.44 -31.29
N GLY A 1004 31.06 -1.26 -31.09
CA GLY A 1004 32.23 -0.83 -30.35
C GLY A 1004 32.99 0.28 -31.06
N PHE A 1005 33.96 0.88 -30.36
CA PHE A 1005 34.81 1.91 -30.99
C PHE A 1005 35.51 1.33 -32.22
N ASP A 1006 35.25 1.98 -33.37
CA ASP A 1006 35.77 1.62 -34.68
C ASP A 1006 35.50 0.16 -35.10
N GLN A 1007 34.37 -0.43 -34.66
CA GLN A 1007 34.00 -1.80 -34.99
C GLN A 1007 33.88 -2.00 -36.53
N PRO A 1008 34.68 -2.91 -37.14
CA PRO A 1008 34.58 -3.21 -38.57
C PRO A 1008 33.20 -3.78 -38.95
N LYS A 1009 32.70 -3.43 -40.14
CA LYS A 1009 31.38 -3.90 -40.65
C LYS A 1009 31.25 -5.44 -40.66
N GLY A 1010 32.35 -6.16 -40.82
CA GLY A 1010 32.39 -7.63 -40.86
C GLY A 1010 32.58 -8.30 -39.50
N ALA A 1011 32.92 -7.56 -38.43
CA ALA A 1011 33.37 -8.15 -37.17
C ALA A 1011 32.32 -9.05 -36.51
N TRP A 1012 31.05 -8.60 -36.45
CA TRP A 1012 29.96 -9.43 -35.93
C TRP A 1012 29.77 -10.72 -36.75
N ARG A 1013 29.87 -10.62 -38.08
CA ARG A 1013 29.69 -11.76 -38.98
C ARG A 1013 30.80 -12.80 -38.78
N GLN A 1014 32.05 -12.35 -38.61
CA GLN A 1014 33.18 -13.22 -38.30
C GLN A 1014 33.00 -13.89 -36.93
N LEU A 1015 32.62 -13.12 -35.90
CA LEU A 1015 32.37 -13.62 -34.56
C LEU A 1015 31.33 -14.75 -34.54
N SER A 1016 30.22 -14.54 -35.25
CA SER A 1016 29.09 -15.48 -35.29
C SER A 1016 29.17 -16.56 -36.37
N SER A 1017 30.29 -16.67 -37.11
CA SER A 1017 30.40 -17.65 -38.21
C SER A 1017 30.85 -19.05 -37.75
N HIS A 1018 31.12 -19.24 -36.46
CA HIS A 1018 31.46 -20.55 -35.92
C HIS A 1018 30.20 -21.44 -35.86
N GLU A 1019 30.31 -22.72 -36.23
CA GLU A 1019 29.15 -23.64 -36.26
C GLU A 1019 28.52 -23.84 -34.87
N GLY A 1020 29.34 -23.82 -33.81
CA GLY A 1020 28.92 -23.91 -32.41
C GLY A 1020 28.47 -22.61 -31.74
N PHE A 1021 28.21 -21.52 -32.49
CA PHE A 1021 27.80 -20.24 -31.91
C PHE A 1021 26.41 -20.33 -31.22
N PRO A 1022 26.20 -19.76 -30.02
CA PRO A 1022 27.07 -18.83 -29.28
C PRO A 1022 28.01 -19.47 -28.24
N SER A 1023 28.05 -20.80 -28.12
CA SER A 1023 28.94 -21.48 -27.16
C SER A 1023 30.40 -21.43 -27.58
N GLU A 1024 30.65 -21.44 -28.89
CA GLU A 1024 31.97 -21.26 -29.51
C GLU A 1024 31.91 -20.10 -30.52
N CYS A 1025 32.99 -19.32 -30.63
CA CYS A 1025 33.04 -18.15 -31.50
C CYS A 1025 34.45 -17.97 -32.10
N ASN A 1026 34.52 -17.30 -33.25
CA ASN A 1026 35.80 -16.89 -33.83
C ASN A 1026 36.19 -15.52 -33.29
N VAL A 1027 37.50 -15.29 -33.12
CA VAL A 1027 38.04 -13.96 -32.84
C VAL A 1027 38.06 -13.17 -34.15
N PRO A 1028 37.31 -12.05 -34.29
CA PRO A 1028 37.33 -11.25 -35.51
C PRO A 1028 38.67 -10.56 -35.75
N ASP A 1029 38.96 -10.22 -36.99
CA ASP A 1029 40.17 -9.50 -37.38
C ASP A 1029 40.29 -8.17 -36.60
N GLY A 1030 41.45 -7.95 -35.98
CA GLY A 1030 41.73 -6.76 -35.18
C GLY A 1030 41.21 -6.78 -33.73
N TYR A 1031 40.71 -7.94 -33.26
CA TYR A 1031 40.34 -8.17 -31.86
C TYR A 1031 41.22 -9.26 -31.22
N ALA A 1032 41.31 -9.26 -29.89
CA ALA A 1032 42.14 -10.20 -29.13
C ALA A 1032 41.30 -11.23 -28.34
N GLY A 1033 41.65 -12.52 -28.45
CA GLY A 1033 41.06 -13.59 -27.63
C GLY A 1033 41.69 -13.70 -26.23
N PRO A 1034 41.03 -14.37 -25.27
CA PRO A 1034 39.68 -14.95 -25.36
C PRO A 1034 38.58 -13.88 -25.37
N LEU A 1035 37.47 -14.15 -26.05
CA LEU A 1035 36.30 -13.28 -26.05
C LEU A 1035 35.38 -13.58 -24.87
N TYR A 1036 34.71 -12.56 -24.37
CA TYR A 1036 33.73 -12.64 -23.28
C TYR A 1036 32.36 -12.18 -23.77
N ARG A 1037 31.34 -13.01 -23.57
CA ARG A 1037 29.96 -12.62 -23.82
C ARG A 1037 29.37 -11.96 -22.57
N ALA A 1038 28.63 -10.88 -22.74
CA ALA A 1038 27.96 -10.21 -21.63
C ALA A 1038 26.85 -11.09 -21.03
N HIS A 1039 26.87 -11.25 -19.70
CA HIS A 1039 25.88 -12.03 -18.95
C HIS A 1039 25.33 -11.23 -17.74
N ARG A 1040 24.57 -10.15 -18.01
CA ARG A 1040 24.12 -9.18 -16.99
C ARG A 1040 23.61 -9.82 -15.71
N LYS A 1041 22.71 -10.80 -15.81
CA LYS A 1041 22.06 -11.42 -14.66
C LYS A 1041 23.05 -12.16 -13.76
N ASP A 1042 24.03 -12.83 -14.36
CA ASP A 1042 25.05 -13.57 -13.60
C ASP A 1042 26.07 -12.61 -12.98
N GLU A 1043 26.42 -11.54 -13.71
CA GLU A 1043 27.30 -10.49 -13.20
C GLU A 1043 26.67 -9.69 -12.04
N ILE A 1044 25.38 -9.31 -12.15
CA ILE A 1044 24.63 -8.65 -11.07
C ILE A 1044 24.55 -9.58 -9.86
N ARG A 1045 24.28 -10.88 -10.06
CA ARG A 1045 24.24 -11.86 -8.97
C ARG A 1045 25.58 -11.96 -8.24
N ALA A 1046 26.68 -12.07 -8.98
CA ALA A 1046 28.02 -12.14 -8.41
C ALA A 1046 28.36 -10.87 -7.61
N ALA A 1047 28.12 -9.69 -8.19
CA ALA A 1047 28.37 -8.42 -7.52
C ALA A 1047 27.49 -8.22 -6.27
N HIS A 1048 26.20 -8.54 -6.35
CA HIS A 1048 25.24 -8.40 -5.24
C HIS A 1048 25.64 -9.30 -4.07
N ALA A 1049 25.99 -10.55 -4.36
CA ALA A 1049 26.47 -11.50 -3.34
C ALA A 1049 27.74 -10.97 -2.63
N GLU A 1050 28.69 -10.42 -3.38
CA GLU A 1050 29.93 -9.88 -2.83
C GLU A 1050 29.71 -8.61 -1.99
N PHE A 1051 28.90 -7.65 -2.43
CA PHE A 1051 28.58 -6.48 -1.61
C PHE A 1051 27.75 -6.83 -0.36
N SER A 1052 26.84 -7.79 -0.47
CA SER A 1052 26.10 -8.33 0.67
C SER A 1052 27.04 -9.01 1.67
N ARG A 1053 28.03 -9.79 1.19
CA ARG A 1053 29.06 -10.40 2.03
C ARG A 1053 29.86 -9.32 2.79
N ARG A 1054 30.33 -8.28 2.09
CA ARG A 1054 31.07 -7.16 2.71
C ARG A 1054 30.28 -6.46 3.82
N LEU A 1055 28.96 -6.29 3.66
CA LEU A 1055 28.09 -5.74 4.73
C LEU A 1055 27.93 -6.71 5.91
N ASN A 1056 27.70 -8.00 5.62
CA ASN A 1056 27.49 -9.00 6.65
C ASN A 1056 28.74 -9.16 7.55
N GLU A 1057 29.95 -9.03 7.01
CA GLU A 1057 31.21 -9.11 7.77
C GLU A 1057 31.36 -8.03 8.83
N ILE A 1058 30.72 -6.88 8.64
CA ILE A 1058 30.72 -5.77 9.60
C ILE A 1058 29.40 -5.71 10.41
N GLY A 1059 28.61 -6.79 10.40
CA GLY A 1059 27.36 -6.90 11.17
C GLY A 1059 26.19 -6.03 10.65
N ARG A 1060 26.24 -5.66 9.37
CA ARG A 1060 25.22 -4.87 8.67
C ARG A 1060 24.44 -5.77 7.70
N SER A 1061 23.17 -5.47 7.49
CA SER A 1061 22.33 -6.15 6.50
C SER A 1061 22.01 -5.22 5.32
N SER A 1062 21.58 -5.79 4.20
CA SER A 1062 20.98 -5.04 3.09
C SER A 1062 19.86 -4.11 3.60
N GLY A 1063 19.80 -2.88 3.08
CA GLY A 1063 18.77 -1.89 3.46
C GLY A 1063 18.91 -1.28 4.86
N ASP A 1064 20.02 -1.49 5.56
CA ASP A 1064 20.22 -0.96 6.91
C ASP A 1064 20.43 0.57 6.91
N THR A 1065 19.55 1.28 7.63
CA THR A 1065 19.54 2.74 7.73
C THR A 1065 20.17 3.28 9.01
N ARG A 1066 20.71 2.42 9.89
CA ARG A 1066 21.32 2.87 11.17
C ARG A 1066 22.57 3.73 10.90
N HIS A 1067 22.62 4.95 11.45
CA HIS A 1067 23.85 5.72 11.48
C HIS A 1067 24.94 5.02 12.31
N GLN A 1068 26.22 5.18 11.94
CA GLN A 1068 27.30 4.91 12.88
C GLN A 1068 27.20 5.93 14.01
N ASP A 1069 26.68 5.52 15.17
CA ASP A 1069 27.07 6.18 16.41
C ASP A 1069 28.58 6.02 16.52
N ALA A 1070 29.31 7.14 16.46
CA ALA A 1070 30.72 7.19 16.79
C ALA A 1070 30.88 6.72 18.24
N ARG A 1071 31.14 5.41 18.42
CA ARG A 1071 31.52 4.86 19.72
C ARG A 1071 32.82 5.52 20.14
N THR A 1072 32.74 6.42 21.10
CA THR A 1072 33.85 6.74 21.99
C THR A 1072 34.38 5.42 22.55
N PRO A 1073 35.68 5.08 22.41
CA PRO A 1073 36.21 3.87 23.01
C PRO A 1073 36.14 4.03 24.53
N ARG A 1074 35.30 3.23 25.17
CA ARG A 1074 35.42 3.00 26.62
C ARG A 1074 36.74 2.26 26.81
N PHE A 1075 37.76 2.98 27.28
CA PHE A 1075 38.89 2.38 27.95
C PHE A 1075 38.34 1.58 29.15
N SER A 1076 38.39 0.26 29.07
CA SER A 1076 38.35 -0.61 30.24
C SER A 1076 39.69 -0.44 30.94
N ALA A 1077 39.66 0.05 32.17
CA ALA A 1077 40.75 -0.13 33.10
C ALA A 1077 40.80 -1.62 33.48
N GLU A 1078 41.83 -2.31 33.00
CA GLU A 1078 42.60 -3.34 33.70
C GLU A 1078 43.97 -3.47 33.03
#